data_AF-A0A967CVI2-F1
#
_entry.id   AF-A0A967CVI2-F1
#
_cell.length_a   1.000
_cell.length_b   1.000
_cell.length_c   1.000
_cell.angle_alpha   90.00
_cell.angle_beta   90.00
_cell.angle_gamma   90.00
#
_symmetry.space_group_name_H-M   'P 1'
#
loop_
_entity.id
_entity.type
_entity.pdbx_description
1 polymer ?
#
loop_
_entity_poly.entity_id
_entity_poly.type
_entity_poly.pdbx_seq_one_letter_code
_entity_poly.pdbx_strand_id
1 'polypeptide(L)'
;MPKKILIIFITIIHLLFGTTLAFSEEKKILPIKKPILSDSELQKKVLVNIIKPLPKPDLSKEQKKTEVANEGNNQRPQYLLPKKKPLIAGINIKPDIDKSKFYSQKDFALAKKAVSEMKKSDWTNALKTAKKAKDKSIYNFIEWRHLLTEGNKASFYDYLNFINANKDYPRLGRIKYLAEHKLSNEKITPGKIIDWFGDEEPLSGYGKMILGESYTLTGQIEQGKKLIKEGWITADLSKTELSLFRKKFKNYLNAEDYIQRADYLAWENKYWDLKRMLRYLPKDYELLYNARQLLMSKSYGVDQAIKNVPDRFKNDAGLNFDRLKWRRKRGRIDSSAEILLNVKNTKDYLVRPDKWWDEREIISRSLIYEKKYELAYKIASNHALIEGSDYAAAEWMSGWIALSFLDDPLLSKDHFQNFYNNVSYPISTSRGAYWLARSYKALGDKENSKKWFEEAAKYLTTYYGQLAFLELNPNEKFELSKDMEVDKKYREKFYSKELVKITYLLDELDEDKYTKFILRHLANENIENGSEILASELSTNIGRFDFAIQIAKIASYEKRFHNKFNYPIISTPKNINGRKIPESAFILSIIRQESEFDLSANSHAGAKGLMQLMPYTAKLVAKQAKLPYVKSRLTTDPEYNINLGSYYIAGLILDYDGAYPFAIAAYNAGPNRVKYWKKINKDPQKKQIDYVDWIELIKFRETRNYVQRVLENYNVYRYILEQRPIKMKDFFKDEPLF
;
A
#
# COMPACT_ATOMS: atom_id res chain seq x y z
N MET A 1 -41.99 5.58 -59.43
CA MET A 1 -41.14 6.80 -59.52
C MET A 1 -42.10 7.99 -59.49
N PRO A 2 -41.92 9.10 -58.74
CA PRO A 2 -40.73 9.63 -58.05
C PRO A 2 -40.98 10.01 -56.56
N LYS A 3 -40.29 9.36 -55.61
CA LYS A 3 -40.10 9.89 -54.23
C LYS A 3 -38.69 9.64 -53.67
N LYS A 4 -37.83 8.94 -54.42
CA LYS A 4 -36.43 8.65 -54.05
C LYS A 4 -35.40 9.63 -54.65
N ILE A 5 -35.80 10.55 -55.53
CA ILE A 5 -34.90 11.57 -56.12
C ILE A 5 -34.90 12.87 -55.29
N LEU A 6 -35.96 13.17 -54.52
CA LEU A 6 -36.03 14.38 -53.70
C LEU A 6 -35.19 14.28 -52.40
N ILE A 7 -34.99 13.07 -51.87
CA ILE A 7 -34.24 12.87 -50.62
C ILE A 7 -32.72 12.89 -50.88
N ILE A 8 -32.25 12.53 -52.08
CA ILE A 8 -30.82 12.62 -52.41
C ILE A 8 -30.39 14.07 -52.71
N PHE A 9 -31.31 14.91 -53.20
CA PHE A 9 -31.04 16.33 -53.44
C PHE A 9 -30.97 17.18 -52.15
N ILE A 10 -31.73 16.82 -51.11
CA ILE A 10 -31.70 17.53 -49.82
C ILE A 10 -30.45 17.20 -48.99
N THR A 11 -29.86 16.02 -49.15
CA THR A 11 -28.61 15.66 -48.45
C THR A 11 -27.36 16.23 -49.12
N ILE A 12 -27.40 16.58 -50.41
CA ILE A 12 -26.24 17.16 -51.13
C ILE A 12 -26.17 18.70 -50.95
N ILE A 13 -27.30 19.38 -50.74
CA ILE A 13 -27.32 20.84 -50.50
C ILE A 13 -26.89 21.21 -49.06
N HIS A 14 -27.07 20.32 -48.08
CA HIS A 14 -26.51 20.52 -46.73
C HIS A 14 -25.02 20.18 -46.60
N LEU A 15 -24.37 19.70 -47.66
CA LEU A 15 -22.94 19.41 -47.71
C LEU A 15 -22.11 20.44 -48.49
N LEU A 16 -22.73 21.50 -49.04
CA LEU A 16 -22.07 22.49 -49.90
C LEU A 16 -22.14 23.96 -49.43
N PHE A 17 -22.77 24.28 -48.29
CA PHE A 17 -22.69 25.62 -47.68
C PHE A 17 -22.36 25.53 -46.19
N GLY A 18 -21.06 25.47 -45.90
CA GLY A 18 -20.55 25.49 -44.53
C GLY A 18 -19.02 25.54 -44.41
N THR A 19 -18.32 25.95 -45.46
CA THR A 19 -16.88 26.28 -45.40
C THR A 19 -16.71 27.79 -45.55
N THR A 20 -16.87 28.52 -44.45
CA THR A 20 -16.27 29.85 -44.31
C THR A 20 -14.98 29.69 -43.51
N LEU A 21 -13.87 30.02 -44.18
CA LEU A 21 -12.54 30.21 -43.62
C LEU A 21 -12.61 31.12 -42.39
N ALA A 22 -12.43 30.57 -41.21
CA ALA A 22 -11.97 31.32 -40.05
C ALA A 22 -10.47 31.06 -39.92
N PHE A 23 -9.68 32.09 -40.18
CA PHE A 23 -8.28 32.14 -39.76
C PHE A 23 -8.21 31.79 -38.27
N SER A 24 -7.36 30.80 -37.94
CA SER A 24 -6.94 30.52 -36.58
C SER A 24 -6.06 31.67 -36.11
N GLU A 25 -6.64 32.68 -35.45
CA GLU A 25 -5.87 33.50 -34.52
C GLU A 25 -5.53 32.63 -33.30
N GLU A 26 -4.23 32.40 -33.11
CA GLU A 26 -3.69 31.91 -31.85
C GLU A 26 -4.22 32.78 -30.70
N LYS A 27 -5.09 32.23 -29.85
CA LYS A 27 -5.22 32.75 -28.49
C LYS A 27 -3.93 32.46 -27.75
N LYS A 28 -2.96 33.37 -27.85
CA LYS A 28 -1.95 33.57 -26.82
C LYS A 28 -2.70 33.72 -25.51
N ILE A 29 -2.60 32.71 -24.65
CA ILE A 29 -2.92 32.84 -23.24
C ILE A 29 -1.86 33.78 -22.67
N LEU A 30 -2.10 35.09 -22.78
CA LEU A 30 -1.33 36.08 -22.06
C LEU A 30 -1.62 35.89 -20.56
N PRO A 31 -0.60 35.85 -19.71
CA PRO A 31 -0.83 35.83 -18.27
C PRO A 31 -1.66 37.04 -17.88
N ILE A 32 -2.65 36.84 -17.00
CA ILE A 32 -3.43 37.91 -16.38
C ILE A 32 -2.43 38.96 -15.88
N LYS A 33 -2.57 40.23 -16.30
CA LYS A 33 -1.76 41.33 -15.77
C LYS A 33 -1.84 41.24 -14.24
N LYS A 34 -0.68 41.11 -13.59
CA LYS A 34 -0.62 41.15 -12.12
C LYS A 34 -1.38 42.39 -11.65
N PRO A 35 -2.21 42.28 -10.60
CA PRO A 35 -2.82 43.46 -10.01
C PRO A 35 -1.72 44.46 -9.66
N ILE A 36 -1.90 45.71 -10.09
CA ILE A 36 -1.03 46.81 -9.69
C ILE A 36 -1.35 47.03 -8.21
N LEU A 37 -0.39 46.67 -7.36
CA LEU A 37 -0.48 46.90 -5.93
C LEU A 37 -0.48 48.40 -5.69
N SER A 38 -1.35 48.87 -4.81
CA SER A 38 -1.31 50.26 -4.34
C SER A 38 -0.01 50.54 -3.58
N ASP A 39 0.42 51.81 -3.53
CA ASP A 39 1.61 52.21 -2.76
C ASP A 39 1.52 51.80 -1.27
N SER A 40 0.30 51.71 -0.73
CA SER A 40 0.08 51.22 0.64
C SER A 40 0.33 49.71 0.80
N GLU A 41 0.10 48.91 -0.25
CA GLU A 41 0.38 47.47 -0.27
C GLU A 41 1.86 47.16 -0.53
N LEU A 42 2.55 48.03 -1.25
CA LEU A 42 4.01 47.99 -1.44
C LEU A 42 4.74 48.33 -0.13
N GLN A 43 4.31 49.37 0.59
CA GLN A 43 4.90 49.72 1.88
C GLN A 43 4.68 48.65 2.96
N LYS A 44 3.53 47.97 2.98
CA LYS A 44 3.25 46.86 3.92
C LYS A 44 4.14 45.62 3.73
N LYS A 45 4.71 45.41 2.54
CA LYS A 45 5.63 44.29 2.28
C LYS A 45 7.10 44.59 2.61
N VAL A 46 7.46 45.86 2.79
CA VAL A 46 8.83 46.27 3.14
C VAL A 46 9.14 46.04 4.63
N LEU A 47 8.12 45.82 5.47
CA LEU A 47 8.29 45.57 6.91
C LEU A 47 8.38 44.09 7.33
N VAL A 48 8.50 43.16 6.38
CA VAL A 48 8.77 41.75 6.72
C VAL A 48 10.23 41.42 6.37
N ASN A 49 11.06 41.43 7.40
CA ASN A 49 12.50 41.10 7.41
C ASN A 49 12.89 39.98 6.43
N ILE A 50 13.52 40.36 5.32
CA ILE A 50 14.34 39.47 4.50
C ILE A 50 15.80 39.81 4.80
N ILE A 51 16.47 38.89 5.50
CA ILE A 51 17.92 38.87 5.68
C ILE A 51 18.55 38.75 4.29
N LYS A 52 19.28 39.80 3.86
CA LYS A 52 20.10 39.77 2.64
C LYS A 52 21.28 38.81 2.85
N PRO A 53 21.63 37.96 1.86
CA PRO A 53 22.84 37.16 1.92
C PRO A 53 24.09 38.05 1.85
N LEU A 54 25.09 37.73 2.67
CA LEU A 54 26.41 38.38 2.68
C LEU A 54 27.13 38.18 1.33
N PRO A 55 27.91 39.16 0.85
CA PRO A 55 28.74 39.02 -0.34
C PRO A 55 29.81 37.93 -0.14
N LYS A 56 30.11 37.20 -1.21
CA LYS A 56 31.15 36.16 -1.24
C LYS A 56 32.54 36.78 -0.94
N PRO A 57 33.39 36.11 -0.15
CA PRO A 57 34.78 36.53 0.00
C PRO A 57 35.57 36.31 -1.29
N ASP A 58 36.46 37.25 -1.55
CA ASP A 58 37.37 37.34 -2.69
C ASP A 58 38.51 36.30 -2.59
N LEU A 59 38.92 35.76 -3.73
CA LEU A 59 39.97 34.76 -3.87
C LEU A 59 41.29 35.45 -4.23
N SER A 60 42.06 35.86 -3.23
CA SER A 60 43.46 36.25 -3.41
C SER A 60 44.41 35.12 -2.99
N LYS A 61 45.36 34.84 -3.88
CA LYS A 61 46.44 33.85 -3.81
C LYS A 61 47.33 34.05 -2.58
N GLU A 62 47.67 32.95 -1.90
CA GLU A 62 48.94 32.84 -1.17
C GLU A 62 49.62 31.50 -1.48
N GLN A 63 50.88 31.60 -1.87
CA GLN A 63 51.84 30.50 -2.03
C GLN A 63 52.50 30.18 -0.70
N LYS A 64 52.76 28.88 -0.47
CA LYS A 64 53.91 28.25 0.21
C LYS A 64 53.47 26.80 0.55
N LYS A 65 54.30 25.77 0.63
CA LYS A 65 55.68 25.44 0.23
C LYS A 65 55.74 23.92 0.42
N THR A 66 56.38 23.20 -0.48
CA THR A 66 56.56 21.74 -0.40
C THR A 66 57.60 21.40 0.67
N GLU A 67 57.29 20.47 1.59
CA GLU A 67 58.29 19.75 2.38
C GLU A 67 58.04 18.24 2.32
N VAL A 68 59.13 17.52 2.10
CA VAL A 68 59.27 16.07 1.93
C VAL A 68 60.01 15.54 3.14
N ALA A 69 59.54 14.43 3.74
CA ALA A 69 60.29 13.41 4.52
C ALA A 69 59.26 12.60 5.35
N ASN A 70 59.39 11.32 5.69
CA ASN A 70 60.32 10.23 5.40
C ASN A 70 59.61 8.93 5.85
N GLU A 71 59.90 7.81 5.18
CA GLU A 71 59.51 6.47 5.62
C GLU A 71 60.36 6.00 6.82
N GLY A 72 59.76 5.21 7.72
CA GLY A 72 60.47 4.60 8.85
C GLY A 72 59.64 3.64 9.72
N ASN A 73 59.67 2.36 9.35
CA ASN A 73 59.61 1.11 10.14
C ASN A 73 58.50 0.80 11.20
N ASN A 74 57.63 -0.14 10.80
CA ASN A 74 57.34 -1.45 11.42
C ASN A 74 57.35 -1.64 12.95
N GLN A 75 56.15 -1.85 13.52
CA GLN A 75 55.83 -2.98 14.41
C GLN A 75 54.35 -3.38 14.19
N ARG A 76 54.11 -4.65 13.82
CA ARG A 76 52.76 -5.19 13.54
C ARG A 76 52.09 -5.67 14.85
N PRO A 77 50.95 -5.11 15.27
CA PRO A 77 50.05 -5.81 16.18
C PRO A 77 49.20 -6.82 15.39
N GLN A 78 49.08 -8.02 15.95
CA GLN A 78 48.37 -9.16 15.42
C GLN A 78 46.86 -8.86 15.35
N TYR A 79 46.37 -8.47 14.18
CA TYR A 79 44.94 -8.23 13.96
C TYR A 79 44.17 -9.56 13.90
N LEU A 80 43.21 -9.72 14.80
CA LEU A 80 42.08 -10.64 14.65
C LEU A 80 41.42 -10.37 13.30
N LEU A 81 41.41 -11.37 12.42
CA LEU A 81 40.76 -11.28 11.12
C LEU A 81 39.28 -10.87 11.29
N PRO A 82 38.81 -9.78 10.67
CA PRO A 82 37.38 -9.47 10.66
C PRO A 82 36.63 -10.58 9.92
N LYS A 83 35.48 -11.00 10.49
CA LYS A 83 34.51 -11.89 9.83
C LYS A 83 34.27 -11.42 8.39
N LYS A 84 34.16 -12.36 7.45
CA LYS A 84 33.83 -12.12 6.03
C LYS A 84 32.82 -10.97 5.91
N LYS A 85 33.14 -9.95 5.10
CA LYS A 85 32.22 -8.84 4.80
C LYS A 85 30.84 -9.40 4.42
N PRO A 86 29.73 -8.87 4.97
CA PRO A 86 28.38 -9.26 4.54
C PRO A 86 28.25 -9.03 3.03
N LEU A 87 27.44 -9.87 2.37
CA LEU A 87 27.13 -9.76 0.94
C LEU A 87 26.78 -8.31 0.60
N ILE A 88 27.65 -7.67 -0.18
CA ILE A 88 27.51 -6.29 -0.58
C ILE A 88 26.34 -6.23 -1.57
N ALA A 89 25.26 -5.52 -1.23
CA ALA A 89 24.33 -5.03 -2.24
C ALA A 89 25.04 -3.90 -3.00
N GLY A 90 25.66 -4.26 -4.12
CA GLY A 90 26.41 -3.33 -4.96
C GLY A 90 27.09 -4.06 -6.10
N ILE A 91 26.46 -3.98 -7.27
CA ILE A 91 27.02 -4.17 -8.61
C ILE A 91 27.76 -5.51 -8.79
N ASN A 92 27.01 -6.55 -9.12
CA ASN A 92 27.36 -7.26 -10.34
C ASN A 92 26.36 -6.78 -11.38
N ILE A 93 26.81 -6.06 -12.41
CA ILE A 93 26.16 -6.19 -13.72
C ILE A 93 26.17 -7.70 -13.92
N LYS A 94 25.00 -8.36 -13.81
CA LYS A 94 24.97 -9.80 -14.01
C LYS A 94 25.56 -10.01 -15.40
N PRO A 95 26.69 -10.74 -15.54
CA PRO A 95 27.19 -11.07 -16.87
C PRO A 95 26.04 -11.73 -17.64
N ASP A 96 25.99 -11.62 -18.98
CA ASP A 96 24.99 -12.38 -19.74
C ASP A 96 25.19 -13.86 -19.38
N ILE A 97 24.22 -14.44 -18.68
CA ILE A 97 24.34 -15.79 -18.17
C ILE A 97 24.05 -16.71 -19.35
N ASP A 98 25.10 -17.27 -19.94
CA ASP A 98 24.97 -18.19 -21.08
C ASP A 98 24.59 -19.62 -20.67
N LYS A 99 24.64 -19.94 -19.37
CA LYS A 99 24.38 -21.29 -18.82
C LYS A 99 23.49 -21.21 -17.58
N SER A 100 22.37 -21.94 -17.60
CA SER A 100 21.49 -22.08 -16.45
C SER A 100 22.02 -23.10 -15.44
N LYS A 101 21.76 -22.86 -14.16
CA LYS A 101 22.02 -23.80 -13.06
C LYS A 101 21.21 -25.11 -13.17
N PHE A 102 20.00 -25.05 -13.73
CA PHE A 102 19.07 -26.19 -13.73
C PHE A 102 18.62 -26.65 -15.12
N TYR A 103 18.73 -25.80 -16.14
CA TYR A 103 18.22 -26.09 -17.48
C TYR A 103 19.34 -26.35 -18.48
N SER A 104 19.08 -27.23 -19.45
CA SER A 104 19.97 -27.43 -20.58
C SER A 104 20.13 -26.12 -21.38
N GLN A 105 21.25 -25.95 -22.08
CA GLN A 105 21.48 -24.75 -22.90
C GLN A 105 20.35 -24.51 -23.92
N LYS A 106 19.81 -25.60 -24.50
CA LYS A 106 18.66 -25.54 -25.42
C LYS A 106 17.39 -25.06 -24.73
N ASP A 107 17.06 -25.62 -23.57
CA ASP A 107 15.86 -25.23 -22.81
C ASP A 107 15.98 -23.79 -22.28
N PHE A 108 17.17 -23.39 -21.83
CA PHE A 108 17.45 -22.02 -21.40
C PHE A 108 17.28 -21.00 -22.54
N ALA A 109 17.79 -21.31 -23.75
CA ALA A 109 17.57 -20.48 -24.93
C ALA A 109 16.08 -20.38 -25.32
N LEU A 110 15.34 -21.49 -25.23
CA LEU A 110 13.89 -21.51 -25.44
C LEU A 110 13.15 -20.68 -24.39
N ALA A 111 13.56 -20.76 -23.12
CA ALA A 111 13.00 -19.95 -22.04
C ALA A 111 13.26 -18.45 -22.26
N LYS A 112 14.52 -18.05 -22.55
CA LYS A 112 14.89 -16.65 -22.88
C LYS A 112 14.01 -16.10 -24.01
N LYS A 113 13.80 -16.90 -25.06
CA LYS A 113 12.92 -16.52 -26.19
C LYS A 113 11.44 -16.44 -25.79
N ALA A 114 10.90 -17.46 -25.13
CA ALA A 114 9.49 -17.49 -24.74
C ALA A 114 9.13 -16.36 -23.76
N VAL A 115 10.01 -16.05 -22.81
CA VAL A 115 9.84 -14.92 -21.88
C VAL A 115 9.88 -13.58 -22.60
N SER A 116 10.74 -13.42 -23.61
CA SER A 116 10.76 -12.23 -24.47
C SER A 116 9.47 -12.05 -25.28
N GLU A 117 8.93 -13.13 -25.84
CA GLU A 117 7.64 -13.15 -26.56
C GLU A 117 6.48 -12.82 -25.59
N MET A 118 6.47 -13.43 -24.40
CA MET A 118 5.51 -13.15 -23.32
C MET A 118 5.50 -11.66 -22.94
N LYS A 119 6.67 -11.03 -22.78
CA LYS A 119 6.78 -9.60 -22.44
C LYS A 119 6.17 -8.69 -23.50
N LYS A 120 6.15 -9.13 -24.76
CA LYS A 120 5.50 -8.45 -25.88
C LYS A 120 4.00 -8.77 -25.99
N SER A 121 3.45 -9.53 -25.04
CA SER A 121 2.08 -10.07 -25.07
C SER A 121 1.79 -10.97 -26.28
N ASP A 122 2.84 -11.53 -26.91
CA ASP A 122 2.72 -12.49 -28.00
C ASP A 122 2.58 -13.91 -27.42
N TRP A 123 1.43 -14.15 -26.80
CA TRP A 123 1.14 -15.40 -26.07
C TRP A 123 1.16 -16.63 -26.98
N THR A 124 0.71 -16.50 -28.22
CA THR A 124 0.68 -17.60 -29.19
C THR A 124 2.10 -18.11 -29.47
N ASN A 125 3.04 -17.21 -29.77
CA ASN A 125 4.42 -17.61 -30.01
C ASN A 125 5.12 -18.02 -28.71
N ALA A 126 4.88 -17.30 -27.61
CA ALA A 126 5.47 -17.64 -26.31
C ALA A 126 5.15 -19.09 -25.90
N LEU A 127 3.87 -19.49 -25.97
CA LEU A 127 3.43 -20.85 -25.67
C LEU A 127 4.00 -21.87 -26.65
N LYS A 128 4.00 -21.57 -27.96
CA LYS A 128 4.58 -22.44 -28.99
C LYS A 128 6.09 -22.65 -28.80
N THR A 129 6.82 -21.61 -28.43
CA THR A 129 8.25 -21.67 -28.13
C THR A 129 8.49 -22.48 -26.86
N ALA A 130 7.79 -22.17 -25.77
CA ALA A 130 7.94 -22.87 -24.50
C ALA A 130 7.61 -24.37 -24.60
N LYS A 131 6.61 -24.75 -25.42
CA LYS A 131 6.22 -26.15 -25.63
C LYS A 131 7.34 -27.02 -26.23
N LYS A 132 8.29 -26.41 -26.94
CA LYS A 132 9.47 -27.09 -27.53
C LYS A 132 10.52 -27.47 -26.48
N ALA A 133 10.46 -26.90 -25.28
CA ALA A 133 11.38 -27.25 -24.21
C ALA A 133 11.13 -28.69 -23.74
N LYS A 134 12.22 -29.37 -23.37
CA LYS A 134 12.15 -30.72 -22.81
C LYS A 134 11.55 -30.67 -21.41
N ASP A 135 12.02 -29.74 -20.58
CA ASP A 135 11.47 -29.49 -19.25
C ASP A 135 10.15 -28.70 -19.35
N LYS A 136 9.05 -29.29 -18.85
CA LYS A 136 7.70 -28.72 -18.94
C LYS A 136 7.45 -27.54 -18.02
N SER A 137 8.32 -27.32 -17.03
CA SER A 137 8.21 -26.17 -16.13
C SER A 137 8.26 -24.82 -16.85
N ILE A 138 9.01 -24.75 -17.95
CA ILE A 138 9.08 -23.54 -18.79
C ILE A 138 7.72 -23.27 -19.44
N TYR A 139 7.06 -24.30 -19.97
CA TYR A 139 5.73 -24.18 -20.54
C TYR A 139 4.69 -23.82 -19.48
N ASN A 140 4.71 -24.53 -18.34
CA ASN A 140 3.79 -24.29 -17.22
C ASN A 140 3.89 -22.84 -16.72
N PHE A 141 5.11 -22.29 -16.61
CA PHE A 141 5.30 -20.90 -16.23
C PHE A 141 4.68 -19.92 -17.24
N ILE A 142 4.94 -20.10 -18.54
CA ILE A 142 4.41 -19.21 -19.59
C ILE A 142 2.88 -19.30 -19.66
N GLU A 143 2.32 -20.50 -19.57
CA GLU A 143 0.87 -20.72 -19.54
C GLU A 143 0.23 -20.10 -18.30
N TRP A 144 0.81 -20.30 -17.11
CA TRP A 144 0.37 -19.64 -15.89
C TRP A 144 0.33 -18.11 -16.01
N ARG A 145 1.37 -17.50 -16.60
CA ARG A 145 1.43 -16.05 -16.84
C ARG A 145 0.36 -15.61 -17.85
N HIS A 146 0.11 -16.39 -18.90
CA HIS A 146 -0.93 -16.11 -19.89
C HIS A 146 -2.31 -16.09 -19.22
N LEU A 147 -2.63 -17.14 -18.45
CA LEU A 147 -3.93 -17.29 -17.80
C LEU A 147 -4.19 -16.25 -16.71
N LEU A 148 -3.14 -15.75 -16.04
CA LEU A 148 -3.25 -14.63 -15.09
C LEU A 148 -3.43 -13.25 -15.76
N THR A 149 -3.18 -13.13 -17.06
CA THR A 149 -3.22 -11.84 -17.75
C THR A 149 -4.65 -11.46 -18.09
N GLU A 150 -5.12 -10.32 -17.56
CA GLU A 150 -6.48 -9.83 -17.83
C GLU A 150 -6.71 -9.62 -19.34
N GLY A 151 -7.91 -9.96 -19.83
CA GLY A 151 -8.26 -9.83 -21.25
C GLY A 151 -7.63 -10.85 -22.18
N ASN A 152 -6.94 -11.89 -21.68
CA ASN A 152 -6.39 -12.95 -22.51
C ASN A 152 -7.48 -13.69 -23.32
N LYS A 153 -7.05 -14.33 -24.42
CA LYS A 153 -7.93 -15.07 -25.35
C LYS A 153 -8.03 -16.57 -25.05
N ALA A 154 -7.49 -17.04 -23.93
CA ALA A 154 -7.58 -18.44 -23.55
C ALA A 154 -9.05 -18.86 -23.33
N SER A 155 -9.36 -20.07 -23.77
CA SER A 155 -10.66 -20.72 -23.60
C SER A 155 -10.81 -21.28 -22.18
N PHE A 156 -12.04 -21.58 -21.76
CA PHE A 156 -12.28 -22.27 -20.48
C PHE A 156 -11.47 -23.58 -20.36
N TYR A 157 -11.33 -24.34 -21.45
CA TYR A 157 -10.58 -25.60 -21.44
C TYR A 157 -9.08 -25.41 -21.22
N ASP A 158 -8.50 -24.27 -21.64
CA ASP A 158 -7.10 -23.96 -21.34
C ASP A 158 -6.90 -23.76 -19.82
N TYR A 159 -7.84 -23.07 -19.15
CA TYR A 159 -7.83 -22.95 -17.69
C TYR A 159 -8.03 -24.30 -17.02
N LEU A 160 -9.04 -25.07 -17.44
CA LEU A 160 -9.36 -26.39 -16.88
C LEU A 160 -8.16 -27.33 -16.96
N ASN A 161 -7.52 -27.41 -18.14
CA ASN A 161 -6.36 -28.25 -18.35
C ASN A 161 -5.18 -27.85 -17.45
N PHE A 162 -4.89 -26.54 -17.35
CA PHE A 162 -3.84 -26.05 -16.48
C PHE A 162 -4.10 -26.37 -15.00
N ILE A 163 -5.33 -26.15 -14.53
CA ILE A 163 -5.73 -26.41 -13.13
C ILE A 163 -5.61 -27.91 -12.81
N ASN A 164 -6.05 -28.78 -13.71
CA ASN A 164 -5.99 -30.23 -13.52
C ASN A 164 -4.55 -30.76 -13.52
N ALA A 165 -3.70 -30.21 -14.40
CA ALA A 165 -2.30 -30.61 -14.50
C ALA A 165 -1.41 -30.05 -13.37
N ASN A 166 -1.78 -28.90 -12.80
CA ASN A 166 -0.96 -28.17 -11.83
C ASN A 166 -1.76 -27.87 -10.55
N LYS A 167 -2.13 -28.93 -9.80
CA LYS A 167 -3.00 -28.82 -8.61
C LYS A 167 -2.42 -28.00 -7.46
N ASP A 168 -1.09 -27.86 -7.41
CA ASP A 168 -0.36 -27.11 -6.39
C ASP A 168 0.55 -26.08 -7.08
N TYR A 169 -0.07 -25.01 -7.58
CA TYR A 169 0.62 -23.94 -8.32
C TYR A 169 0.26 -22.56 -7.75
N PRO A 170 1.17 -21.57 -7.84
CA PRO A 170 0.91 -20.22 -7.36
C PRO A 170 -0.40 -19.61 -7.87
N ARG A 171 -1.21 -19.07 -6.96
CA ARG A 171 -2.45 -18.31 -7.27
C ARG A 171 -3.54 -19.08 -8.04
N LEU A 172 -3.67 -20.40 -7.86
CA LEU A 172 -4.74 -21.16 -8.50
C LEU A 172 -6.15 -20.61 -8.24
N GLY A 173 -6.44 -20.08 -7.06
CA GLY A 173 -7.74 -19.42 -6.79
C GLY A 173 -8.03 -18.24 -7.73
N ARG A 174 -7.00 -17.47 -8.13
CA ARG A 174 -7.18 -16.41 -9.14
C ARG A 174 -7.39 -16.98 -10.55
N ILE A 175 -6.72 -18.07 -10.89
CA ILE A 175 -6.91 -18.79 -12.15
C ILE A 175 -8.34 -19.33 -12.22
N LYS A 176 -8.86 -19.98 -11.16
CA LYS A 176 -10.25 -20.43 -11.04
C LYS A 176 -11.24 -19.27 -11.22
N TYR A 177 -11.05 -18.16 -10.51
CA TYR A 177 -11.88 -16.95 -10.67
C TYR A 177 -11.92 -16.43 -12.12
N LEU A 178 -10.77 -16.41 -12.80
CA LEU A 178 -10.69 -15.96 -14.20
C LEU A 178 -11.31 -16.98 -15.17
N ALA A 179 -11.22 -18.28 -14.86
CA ALA A 179 -11.85 -19.36 -15.62
C ALA A 179 -13.38 -19.23 -15.63
N GLU A 180 -13.99 -18.82 -14.52
CA GLU A 180 -15.44 -18.60 -14.43
C GLU A 180 -15.92 -17.57 -15.46
N HIS A 181 -15.14 -16.53 -15.73
CA HIS A 181 -15.45 -15.51 -16.74
C HIS A 181 -15.27 -16.02 -18.18
N LYS A 182 -14.81 -17.26 -18.38
CA LYS A 182 -14.75 -17.95 -19.67
C LYS A 182 -15.89 -18.94 -19.88
N LEU A 183 -16.72 -19.18 -18.86
CA LEU A 183 -17.85 -20.09 -18.95
C LEU A 183 -18.97 -19.51 -19.84
N SER A 184 -19.58 -20.40 -20.63
CA SER A 184 -20.78 -20.12 -21.42
C SER A 184 -21.51 -21.41 -21.76
N ASN A 185 -22.82 -21.47 -21.50
CA ASN A 185 -23.70 -22.57 -21.90
C ASN A 185 -23.85 -22.71 -23.44
N GLU A 186 -23.35 -21.74 -24.23
CA GLU A 186 -23.28 -21.87 -25.69
C GLU A 186 -22.09 -22.71 -26.16
N LYS A 187 -21.03 -22.81 -25.34
CA LYS A 187 -19.76 -23.46 -25.69
C LYS A 187 -19.49 -24.72 -24.87
N ILE A 188 -20.12 -24.83 -23.69
CA ILE A 188 -19.89 -25.90 -22.72
C ILE A 188 -21.27 -26.43 -22.32
N THR A 189 -21.41 -27.75 -22.24
CA THR A 189 -22.69 -28.34 -21.87
C THR A 189 -23.04 -28.01 -20.42
N PRO A 190 -24.33 -27.82 -20.08
CA PRO A 190 -24.75 -27.52 -18.71
C PRO A 190 -24.21 -28.51 -17.66
N GLY A 191 -24.24 -29.82 -17.96
CA GLY A 191 -23.68 -30.85 -17.08
C GLY A 191 -22.20 -30.65 -16.77
N LYS A 192 -21.37 -30.32 -17.77
CA LYS A 192 -19.94 -30.07 -17.57
C LYS A 192 -19.66 -28.82 -16.72
N ILE A 193 -20.52 -27.80 -16.80
CA ILE A 193 -20.40 -26.61 -15.96
C ILE A 193 -20.75 -26.96 -14.51
N ILE A 194 -21.82 -27.73 -14.30
CA ILE A 194 -22.20 -28.22 -12.97
C ILE A 194 -21.08 -29.08 -12.39
N ASP A 195 -20.55 -30.04 -13.15
CA ASP A 195 -19.46 -30.92 -12.72
C ASP A 195 -18.16 -30.15 -12.40
N TRP A 196 -17.89 -29.06 -13.13
CA TRP A 196 -16.71 -28.22 -12.89
C TRP A 196 -16.75 -27.56 -11.52
N PHE A 197 -17.91 -27.00 -11.14
CA PHE A 197 -18.07 -26.43 -9.81
C PHE A 197 -18.16 -27.53 -8.75
N GLY A 198 -18.82 -28.65 -9.06
CA GLY A 198 -19.03 -29.74 -8.10
C GLY A 198 -19.71 -29.19 -6.84
N ASP A 199 -19.07 -29.39 -5.70
CA ASP A 199 -19.51 -28.88 -4.40
C ASP A 199 -18.89 -27.51 -4.04
N GLU A 200 -18.01 -26.95 -4.87
CA GLU A 200 -17.40 -25.63 -4.64
C GLU A 200 -18.34 -24.50 -5.08
N GLU A 201 -18.53 -23.51 -4.20
CA GLU A 201 -19.23 -22.27 -4.55
C GLU A 201 -18.44 -21.45 -5.59
N PRO A 202 -19.12 -20.84 -6.58
CA PRO A 202 -18.45 -19.96 -7.53
C PRO A 202 -17.77 -18.77 -6.85
N LEU A 203 -16.57 -18.43 -7.31
CA LEU A 203 -15.73 -17.33 -6.82
C LEU A 203 -16.16 -15.96 -7.35
N SER A 204 -17.08 -15.91 -8.33
CA SER A 204 -17.57 -14.69 -8.95
C SER A 204 -19.08 -14.71 -9.16
N GLY A 205 -19.70 -13.53 -9.12
CA GLY A 205 -21.12 -13.38 -9.47
C GLY A 205 -21.42 -13.80 -10.92
N TYR A 206 -20.45 -13.66 -11.83
CA TYR A 206 -20.56 -14.17 -13.20
C TYR A 206 -20.64 -15.71 -13.19
N GLY A 207 -19.74 -16.38 -12.46
CA GLY A 207 -19.76 -17.83 -12.29
C GLY A 207 -21.09 -18.32 -11.69
N LYS A 208 -21.61 -17.65 -10.65
CA LYS A 208 -22.94 -17.95 -10.07
C LYS A 208 -24.06 -17.86 -11.10
N MET A 209 -24.08 -16.82 -11.93
CA MET A 209 -25.09 -16.67 -12.99
C MET A 209 -25.03 -17.81 -14.01
N ILE A 210 -23.82 -18.18 -14.45
CA ILE A 210 -23.66 -19.25 -15.46
C ILE A 210 -24.00 -20.63 -14.87
N LEU A 211 -23.59 -20.92 -13.64
CA LEU A 211 -23.97 -22.16 -12.94
C LEU A 211 -25.49 -22.23 -12.73
N GLY A 212 -26.09 -21.13 -12.29
CA GLY A 212 -27.54 -21.05 -12.13
C GLY A 212 -28.29 -21.31 -13.43
N GLU A 213 -27.82 -20.73 -14.54
CA GLU A 213 -28.33 -21.05 -15.87
C GLU A 213 -28.20 -22.54 -16.19
N SER A 214 -27.04 -23.15 -15.94
CA SER A 214 -26.82 -24.58 -16.20
C SER A 214 -27.78 -25.48 -15.40
N TYR A 215 -28.08 -25.14 -14.14
CA TYR A 215 -29.10 -25.84 -13.36
C TYR A 215 -30.50 -25.67 -13.96
N THR A 216 -30.87 -24.47 -14.43
CA THR A 216 -32.18 -24.29 -15.09
C THR A 216 -32.30 -25.13 -16.36
N LEU A 217 -31.21 -25.26 -17.14
CA LEU A 217 -31.17 -26.04 -18.37
C LEU A 217 -31.20 -27.55 -18.14
N THR A 218 -30.86 -28.01 -16.92
CA THR A 218 -30.88 -29.44 -16.53
C THR A 218 -32.10 -29.81 -15.69
N GLY A 219 -33.09 -28.91 -15.57
CA GLY A 219 -34.36 -29.16 -14.87
C GLY A 219 -34.37 -28.77 -13.39
N GLN A 220 -33.24 -28.35 -12.82
CA GLN A 220 -33.13 -27.88 -11.43
C GLN A 220 -33.47 -26.38 -11.31
N ILE A 221 -34.72 -26.04 -11.64
CA ILE A 221 -35.14 -24.66 -11.90
C ILE A 221 -35.00 -23.75 -10.67
N GLU A 222 -35.42 -24.19 -9.49
CA GLU A 222 -35.42 -23.33 -8.29
C GLU A 222 -34.01 -23.02 -7.78
N GLN A 223 -33.13 -24.03 -7.77
CA GLN A 223 -31.71 -23.82 -7.48
C GLN A 223 -31.06 -22.89 -8.51
N GLY A 224 -31.36 -23.10 -9.80
CA GLY A 224 -30.85 -22.26 -10.88
C GLY A 224 -31.28 -20.80 -10.75
N LYS A 225 -32.57 -20.55 -10.46
CA LYS A 225 -33.10 -19.20 -10.21
C LYS A 225 -32.40 -18.51 -9.05
N LYS A 226 -32.22 -19.21 -7.93
CA LYS A 226 -31.53 -18.67 -6.73
C LYS A 226 -30.13 -18.18 -7.10
N LEU A 227 -29.33 -19.02 -7.76
CA LEU A 227 -27.96 -18.69 -8.16
C LEU A 227 -27.89 -17.56 -9.20
N ILE A 228 -28.82 -17.51 -10.15
CA ILE A 228 -28.93 -16.40 -11.11
C ILE A 228 -29.15 -15.08 -10.39
N LYS A 229 -30.05 -15.03 -9.40
CA LYS A 229 -30.34 -13.82 -8.63
C LYS A 229 -29.14 -13.37 -7.79
N GLU A 230 -28.54 -14.28 -7.03
CA GLU A 230 -27.35 -13.99 -6.22
C GLU A 230 -26.18 -13.49 -7.09
N GLY A 231 -25.93 -14.17 -8.20
CA GLY A 231 -24.88 -13.79 -9.14
C GLY A 231 -25.17 -12.44 -9.82
N TRP A 232 -26.42 -12.19 -10.20
CA TRP A 232 -26.84 -10.91 -10.81
C TRP A 232 -26.53 -9.72 -9.93
N ILE A 233 -26.66 -9.82 -8.61
CA ILE A 233 -26.39 -8.69 -7.70
C ILE A 233 -24.91 -8.30 -7.76
N THR A 234 -24.00 -9.27 -7.75
CA THR A 234 -22.56 -9.05 -7.53
C THR A 234 -21.70 -9.08 -8.79
N ALA A 235 -22.21 -9.62 -9.90
CA ALA A 235 -21.44 -9.84 -11.12
C ALA A 235 -20.83 -8.54 -11.69
N ASP A 236 -19.57 -8.62 -12.09
CA ASP A 236 -18.88 -7.57 -12.82
C ASP A 236 -19.18 -7.76 -14.32
N LEU A 237 -19.98 -6.86 -14.89
CA LEU A 237 -20.53 -7.01 -16.23
C LEU A 237 -20.16 -5.81 -17.09
N SER A 238 -19.61 -6.07 -18.27
CA SER A 238 -19.50 -5.07 -19.33
C SER A 238 -20.89 -4.56 -19.76
N LYS A 239 -20.91 -3.43 -20.48
CA LYS A 239 -22.16 -2.88 -21.04
C LYS A 239 -22.90 -3.90 -21.92
N THR A 240 -22.16 -4.70 -22.68
CA THR A 240 -22.71 -5.73 -23.57
C THR A 240 -23.26 -6.92 -22.79
N GLU A 241 -22.52 -7.42 -21.79
CA GLU A 241 -22.97 -8.53 -20.94
C GLU A 241 -24.20 -8.14 -20.12
N LEU A 242 -24.23 -6.92 -19.58
CA LEU A 242 -25.40 -6.42 -18.85
C LEU A 242 -26.66 -6.47 -19.72
N SER A 243 -26.57 -6.01 -20.98
CA SER A 243 -27.70 -6.04 -21.91
C SER A 243 -28.12 -7.47 -22.26
N LEU A 244 -27.14 -8.36 -22.48
CA LEU A 244 -27.35 -9.76 -22.81
C LEU A 244 -28.06 -10.50 -21.67
N PHE A 245 -27.48 -10.50 -20.46
CA PHE A 245 -28.01 -11.24 -19.32
C PHE A 245 -29.33 -10.70 -18.82
N ARG A 246 -29.56 -9.38 -18.90
CA ARG A 246 -30.87 -8.78 -18.63
C ARG A 246 -31.96 -9.39 -19.50
N LYS A 247 -31.70 -9.51 -20.82
CA LYS A 247 -32.66 -10.08 -21.77
C LYS A 247 -32.84 -11.58 -21.51
N LYS A 248 -31.73 -12.28 -21.25
CA LYS A 248 -31.68 -13.73 -21.02
C LYS A 248 -32.45 -14.15 -19.76
N PHE A 249 -32.23 -13.45 -18.66
CA PHE A 249 -32.77 -13.80 -17.35
C PHE A 249 -34.02 -13.00 -16.96
N LYS A 250 -34.70 -12.36 -17.94
CA LYS A 250 -35.91 -11.56 -17.70
C LYS A 250 -37.05 -12.29 -16.98
N ASN A 251 -37.12 -13.62 -17.11
CA ASN A 251 -38.15 -14.44 -16.47
C ASN A 251 -37.73 -14.93 -15.07
N TYR A 252 -36.48 -14.70 -14.67
CA TYR A 252 -35.93 -15.10 -13.38
C TYR A 252 -35.67 -13.91 -12.46
N LEU A 253 -35.40 -12.74 -13.06
CA LEU A 253 -35.14 -11.50 -12.35
C LEU A 253 -36.41 -10.66 -12.22
N ASN A 254 -36.60 -10.09 -11.04
CA ASN A 254 -37.72 -9.20 -10.70
C ASN A 254 -37.18 -7.85 -10.19
N ALA A 255 -38.07 -6.87 -9.95
CA ALA A 255 -37.68 -5.52 -9.56
C ALA A 255 -36.73 -5.45 -8.35
N GLU A 256 -36.93 -6.33 -7.36
CA GLU A 256 -36.09 -6.41 -6.16
C GLU A 256 -34.63 -6.77 -6.51
N ASP A 257 -34.41 -7.69 -7.45
CA ASP A 257 -33.06 -8.08 -7.87
C ASP A 257 -32.30 -6.92 -8.52
N TYR A 258 -33.01 -6.02 -9.24
CA TYR A 258 -32.41 -4.80 -9.81
C TYR A 258 -32.10 -3.77 -8.72
N ILE A 259 -32.97 -3.63 -7.72
CA ILE A 259 -32.76 -2.74 -6.58
C ILE A 259 -31.55 -3.19 -5.77
N GLN A 260 -31.44 -4.48 -5.45
CA GLN A 260 -30.30 -5.04 -4.73
C GLN A 260 -28.98 -4.89 -5.50
N ARG A 261 -28.99 -5.09 -6.84
CA ARG A 261 -27.82 -4.78 -7.67
C ARG A 261 -27.46 -3.29 -7.62
N ALA A 262 -28.44 -2.39 -7.70
CA ALA A 262 -28.19 -0.96 -7.60
C ALA A 262 -27.58 -0.58 -6.24
N ASP A 263 -28.07 -1.17 -5.16
CA ASP A 263 -27.52 -0.94 -3.82
C ASP A 263 -26.07 -1.43 -3.70
N TYR A 264 -25.81 -2.67 -4.14
CA TYR A 264 -24.46 -3.23 -4.17
C TYR A 264 -23.49 -2.34 -4.97
N LEU A 265 -23.88 -1.91 -6.17
CA LEU A 265 -23.05 -1.03 -7.01
C LEU A 265 -22.80 0.33 -6.34
N ALA A 266 -23.78 0.86 -5.61
CA ALA A 266 -23.62 2.11 -4.89
C ALA A 266 -22.64 1.96 -3.71
N TRP A 267 -22.79 0.94 -2.86
CA TRP A 267 -21.88 0.67 -1.74
C TRP A 267 -20.44 0.35 -2.17
N GLU A 268 -20.27 -0.34 -3.30
CA GLU A 268 -18.95 -0.62 -3.88
C GLU A 268 -18.41 0.50 -4.76
N ASN A 269 -19.05 1.68 -4.72
CA ASN A 269 -18.61 2.88 -5.41
C ASN A 269 -18.49 2.74 -6.95
N LYS A 270 -19.25 1.81 -7.56
CA LYS A 270 -19.31 1.54 -9.01
C LYS A 270 -20.33 2.45 -9.71
N TYR A 271 -20.13 3.77 -9.60
CA TYR A 271 -21.11 4.77 -10.04
C TYR A 271 -21.43 4.75 -11.54
N TRP A 272 -20.52 4.30 -12.42
CA TRP A 272 -20.81 4.16 -13.85
C TRP A 272 -21.68 2.95 -14.17
N ASP A 273 -21.48 1.84 -13.47
CA ASP A 273 -22.35 0.66 -13.54
C ASP A 273 -23.73 0.99 -12.99
N LEU A 274 -23.79 1.67 -11.84
CA LEU A 274 -25.03 2.16 -11.25
C LEU A 274 -25.80 3.04 -12.23
N LYS A 275 -25.12 4.00 -12.87
CA LYS A 275 -25.72 4.88 -13.89
C LYS A 275 -26.36 4.10 -15.04
N ARG A 276 -25.72 3.00 -15.49
CA ARG A 276 -26.27 2.15 -16.56
C ARG A 276 -27.53 1.40 -16.11
N MET A 277 -27.61 1.07 -14.83
CA MET A 277 -28.71 0.31 -14.22
C MET A 277 -29.97 1.14 -13.95
N LEU A 278 -29.85 2.46 -13.74
CA LEU A 278 -30.95 3.33 -13.30
C LEU A 278 -32.26 3.14 -14.09
N ARG A 279 -32.17 3.04 -15.42
CA ARG A 279 -33.34 2.91 -16.31
C ARG A 279 -34.18 1.65 -16.10
N TYR A 280 -33.66 0.67 -15.35
CA TYR A 280 -34.32 -0.60 -15.08
C TYR A 280 -34.93 -0.65 -13.67
N LEU A 281 -34.79 0.42 -12.89
CA LEU A 281 -35.34 0.51 -11.55
C LEU A 281 -36.76 1.07 -11.58
N PRO A 282 -37.61 0.71 -10.59
CA PRO A 282 -38.86 1.43 -10.36
C PRO A 282 -38.59 2.92 -10.11
N LYS A 283 -39.54 3.80 -10.46
CA LYS A 283 -39.30 5.24 -10.58
C LYS A 283 -38.71 5.88 -9.31
N ASP A 284 -39.23 5.51 -8.15
CA ASP A 284 -38.76 6.05 -6.87
C ASP A 284 -37.31 5.65 -6.55
N TYR A 285 -36.94 4.41 -6.88
CA TYR A 285 -35.58 3.91 -6.72
C TYR A 285 -34.63 4.49 -7.78
N GLU A 286 -35.10 4.70 -9.02
CA GLU A 286 -34.35 5.43 -10.04
C GLU A 286 -33.94 6.81 -9.52
N LEU A 287 -34.86 7.55 -8.87
CA LEU A 287 -34.58 8.86 -8.30
C LEU A 287 -33.57 8.80 -7.15
N LEU A 288 -33.74 7.86 -6.21
CA LEU A 288 -32.81 7.62 -5.11
C LEU A 288 -31.39 7.33 -5.63
N TYR A 289 -31.26 6.33 -6.50
CA TYR A 289 -29.95 5.90 -6.99
C TYR A 289 -29.33 6.87 -7.98
N ASN A 290 -30.12 7.69 -8.67
CA ASN A 290 -29.59 8.81 -9.45
C ASN A 290 -28.94 9.87 -8.54
N ALA A 291 -29.59 10.22 -7.41
CA ALA A 291 -29.01 11.14 -6.44
C ALA A 291 -27.69 10.59 -5.85
N ARG A 292 -27.69 9.31 -5.43
CA ARG A 292 -26.46 8.62 -4.97
C ARG A 292 -25.37 8.62 -6.03
N GLN A 293 -25.70 8.24 -7.26
CA GLN A 293 -24.76 8.25 -8.39
C GLN A 293 -24.09 9.61 -8.58
N LEU A 294 -24.86 10.71 -8.60
CA LEU A 294 -24.34 12.07 -8.79
C LEU A 294 -23.47 12.54 -7.62
N LEU A 295 -23.81 12.17 -6.39
CA LEU A 295 -22.98 12.41 -5.20
C LEU A 295 -21.63 11.70 -5.32
N MET A 296 -21.63 10.42 -5.68
CA MET A 296 -20.41 9.61 -5.82
C MET A 296 -19.49 10.15 -6.92
N SER A 297 -20.07 10.51 -8.08
CA SER A 297 -19.32 11.05 -9.23
C SER A 297 -18.97 12.53 -9.11
N LYS A 298 -19.49 13.23 -8.09
CA LYS A 298 -19.38 14.69 -7.89
C LYS A 298 -19.88 15.49 -9.10
N SER A 299 -20.91 14.99 -9.78
CA SER A 299 -21.51 15.64 -10.94
C SER A 299 -22.33 16.87 -10.54
N TYR A 300 -22.72 17.69 -11.52
CA TYR A 300 -23.68 18.78 -11.32
C TYR A 300 -25.10 18.27 -11.04
N GLY A 301 -25.95 19.11 -10.46
CA GLY A 301 -27.37 18.80 -10.21
C GLY A 301 -27.67 17.98 -8.96
N VAL A 302 -26.72 17.83 -8.04
CA VAL A 302 -26.88 17.06 -6.79
C VAL A 302 -28.08 17.55 -5.97
N ASP A 303 -28.21 18.86 -5.76
CA ASP A 303 -29.27 19.41 -4.91
C ASP A 303 -30.66 19.13 -5.49
N GLN A 304 -30.83 19.30 -6.81
CA GLN A 304 -32.09 18.97 -7.48
C GLN A 304 -32.37 17.46 -7.46
N ALA A 305 -31.35 16.62 -7.66
CA ALA A 305 -31.51 15.17 -7.59
C ALA A 305 -31.94 14.72 -6.20
N ILE A 306 -31.33 15.25 -5.14
CA ILE A 306 -31.72 15.01 -3.75
C ILE A 306 -33.14 15.53 -3.49
N LYS A 307 -33.50 16.71 -4.02
CA LYS A 307 -34.85 17.27 -3.89
C LYS A 307 -35.91 16.33 -4.49
N ASN A 308 -35.60 15.71 -5.64
CA ASN A 308 -36.50 14.78 -6.32
C ASN A 308 -36.65 13.41 -5.65
N VAL A 309 -35.76 13.03 -4.72
CA VAL A 309 -35.90 11.76 -3.99
C VAL A 309 -37.21 11.76 -3.16
N PRO A 310 -38.07 10.73 -3.23
CA PRO A 310 -39.30 10.66 -2.43
C PRO A 310 -39.05 10.70 -0.92
N ASP A 311 -40.02 11.21 -0.15
CA ASP A 311 -39.85 11.47 1.29
C ASP A 311 -39.46 10.24 2.10
N ARG A 312 -40.02 9.07 1.76
CA ARG A 312 -39.66 7.79 2.41
C ARG A 312 -38.17 7.41 2.28
N PHE A 313 -37.46 7.97 1.30
CA PHE A 313 -36.04 7.71 1.05
C PHE A 313 -35.12 8.88 1.44
N LYS A 314 -35.65 10.00 1.97
CA LYS A 314 -34.82 11.14 2.39
C LYS A 314 -33.83 10.77 3.51
N ASN A 315 -34.24 9.82 4.35
CA ASN A 315 -33.43 9.24 5.42
C ASN A 315 -32.81 7.88 5.04
N ASP A 316 -32.71 7.55 3.75
CA ASP A 316 -31.99 6.36 3.30
C ASP A 316 -30.52 6.41 3.75
N ALA A 317 -30.01 5.29 4.26
CA ALA A 317 -28.67 5.20 4.80
C ALA A 317 -27.61 5.41 3.72
N GLY A 318 -27.78 4.79 2.55
CA GLY A 318 -26.88 4.94 1.42
C GLY A 318 -26.82 6.38 0.91
N LEU A 319 -27.97 7.05 0.80
CA LEU A 319 -28.05 8.47 0.44
C LEU A 319 -27.33 9.37 1.45
N ASN A 320 -27.55 9.15 2.74
CA ASN A 320 -26.90 9.93 3.78
C ASN A 320 -25.39 9.68 3.82
N PHE A 321 -24.94 8.44 3.60
CA PHE A 321 -23.53 8.10 3.45
C PHE A 321 -22.87 8.85 2.27
N ASP A 322 -23.51 8.83 1.09
CA ASP A 322 -22.97 9.50 -0.10
C ASP A 322 -22.96 11.04 0.07
N ARG A 323 -23.98 11.61 0.75
CA ARG A 323 -24.03 13.03 1.12
C ARG A 323 -22.91 13.41 2.09
N LEU A 324 -22.70 12.61 3.13
CA LEU A 324 -21.64 12.76 4.11
C LEU A 324 -20.27 12.84 3.42
N LYS A 325 -19.97 11.84 2.60
CA LYS A 325 -18.72 11.71 1.85
C LYS A 325 -18.51 12.86 0.87
N TRP A 326 -19.57 13.29 0.18
CA TRP A 326 -19.52 14.43 -0.72
C TRP A 326 -19.22 15.74 0.01
N ARG A 327 -19.92 16.02 1.14
CA ARG A 327 -19.71 17.22 1.98
C ARG A 327 -18.29 17.29 2.52
N ARG A 328 -17.79 16.17 3.06
CA ARG A 328 -16.43 16.07 3.59
C ARG A 328 -15.40 16.33 2.50
N LYS A 329 -15.55 15.74 1.31
CA LYS A 329 -14.65 15.97 0.17
C LYS A 329 -14.68 17.42 -0.35
N ARG A 330 -15.68 18.22 0.04
CA ARG A 330 -15.77 19.67 -0.21
C ARG A 330 -15.29 20.52 0.97
N GLY A 331 -14.72 19.92 2.01
CA GLY A 331 -14.21 20.61 3.20
C GLY A 331 -15.28 21.04 4.20
N ARG A 332 -16.53 20.57 4.07
CA ARG A 332 -17.66 20.99 4.92
C ARG A 332 -17.79 20.11 6.16
N ILE A 333 -16.80 20.14 7.04
CA ILE A 333 -16.65 19.22 8.19
C ILE A 333 -17.85 19.28 9.14
N ASP A 334 -18.30 20.47 9.54
CA ASP A 334 -19.44 20.61 10.47
C ASP A 334 -20.72 20.00 9.92
N SER A 335 -21.07 20.30 8.66
CA SER A 335 -22.24 19.72 7.99
C SER A 335 -22.13 18.21 7.74
N SER A 336 -20.90 17.67 7.75
CA SER A 336 -20.66 16.23 7.69
C SER A 336 -20.87 15.59 9.07
N ALA A 337 -20.34 16.21 10.13
CA ALA A 337 -20.58 15.77 11.50
C ALA A 337 -22.07 15.80 11.86
N GLU A 338 -22.81 16.82 11.42
CA GLU A 338 -24.26 16.93 11.59
C GLU A 338 -25.01 15.71 11.05
N ILE A 339 -24.64 15.18 9.86
CA ILE A 339 -25.25 13.95 9.33
C ILE A 339 -25.00 12.79 10.30
N LEU A 340 -23.76 12.61 10.75
CA LEU A 340 -23.37 11.51 11.64
C LEU A 340 -24.04 11.59 13.02
N LEU A 341 -24.40 12.79 13.49
CA LEU A 341 -25.13 13.01 14.73
C LEU A 341 -26.63 12.73 14.61
N ASN A 342 -27.21 12.93 13.43
CA ASN A 342 -28.66 12.84 13.22
C ASN A 342 -29.13 11.47 12.70
N VAL A 343 -28.23 10.66 12.14
CA VAL A 343 -28.56 9.30 11.69
C VAL A 343 -28.65 8.32 12.85
N LYS A 344 -29.48 7.28 12.71
CA LYS A 344 -29.54 6.19 13.69
C LYS A 344 -28.22 5.44 13.70
N ASN A 345 -27.61 5.30 14.87
CA ASN A 345 -26.36 4.57 15.04
C ASN A 345 -26.61 3.08 15.36
N THR A 346 -27.25 2.36 14.45
CA THR A 346 -27.49 0.92 14.58
C THR A 346 -26.95 0.18 13.35
N LYS A 347 -26.56 -1.09 13.55
CA LYS A 347 -26.10 -1.95 12.44
C LYS A 347 -27.14 -2.04 11.33
N ASP A 348 -28.42 -2.16 11.71
CA ASP A 348 -29.54 -2.27 10.78
C ASP A 348 -29.74 -1.01 9.92
N TYR A 349 -29.62 0.19 10.53
CA TYR A 349 -29.73 1.42 9.75
C TYR A 349 -28.49 1.64 8.87
N LEU A 350 -27.28 1.49 9.42
CA LEU A 350 -26.07 1.85 8.68
C LEU A 350 -25.80 0.91 7.51
N VAL A 351 -26.30 -0.33 7.57
CA VAL A 351 -26.14 -1.45 6.60
C VAL A 351 -24.68 -1.92 6.46
N ARG A 352 -23.76 -0.98 6.30
CA ARG A 352 -22.31 -1.15 6.15
C ARG A 352 -21.53 -0.26 7.11
N PRO A 353 -21.61 -0.47 8.45
CA PRO A 353 -20.88 0.35 9.42
C PRO A 353 -19.38 0.48 9.11
N ASP A 354 -18.78 -0.53 8.46
CA ASP A 354 -17.40 -0.53 7.97
C ASP A 354 -17.11 0.65 7.03
N LYS A 355 -18.00 0.91 6.06
CA LYS A 355 -17.85 2.03 5.13
C LYS A 355 -18.02 3.38 5.84
N TRP A 356 -18.92 3.45 6.83
CA TRP A 356 -19.14 4.68 7.61
C TRP A 356 -17.95 5.00 8.51
N TRP A 357 -17.26 3.99 9.03
CA TRP A 357 -16.09 4.18 9.90
C TRP A 357 -14.98 4.97 9.22
N ASP A 358 -14.67 4.67 7.95
CA ASP A 358 -13.69 5.46 7.17
C ASP A 358 -14.00 6.96 7.20
N GLU A 359 -15.28 7.33 7.06
CA GLU A 359 -15.72 8.72 7.06
C GLU A 359 -15.71 9.31 8.48
N ARG A 360 -16.11 8.52 9.50
CA ARG A 360 -16.02 8.90 10.92
C ARG A 360 -14.58 9.17 11.33
N GLU A 361 -13.62 8.31 11.00
CA GLU A 361 -12.21 8.48 11.34
C GLU A 361 -11.66 9.80 10.76
N ILE A 362 -11.93 10.07 9.47
CA ILE A 362 -11.44 11.30 8.82
C ILE A 362 -12.05 12.56 9.46
N ILE A 363 -13.35 12.52 9.78
CA ILE A 363 -14.06 13.65 10.40
C ILE A 363 -13.58 13.86 11.83
N SER A 364 -13.51 12.82 12.66
CA SER A 364 -13.01 12.92 14.04
C SER A 364 -11.58 13.47 14.06
N ARG A 365 -10.68 13.04 13.15
CA ARG A 365 -9.34 13.63 13.05
C ARG A 365 -9.37 15.11 12.69
N SER A 366 -10.27 15.51 11.79
CA SER A 366 -10.41 16.92 11.42
C SER A 366 -10.91 17.76 12.61
N LEU A 367 -11.85 17.24 13.39
CA LEU A 367 -12.37 17.86 14.59
C LEU A 367 -11.32 18.00 15.70
N ILE A 368 -10.41 17.02 15.86
CA ILE A 368 -9.26 17.12 16.79
C ILE A 368 -8.39 18.33 16.42
N TYR A 369 -8.13 18.58 15.13
CA TYR A 369 -7.37 19.77 14.70
C TYR A 369 -8.11 21.08 14.94
N GLU A 370 -9.44 21.05 14.85
CA GLU A 370 -10.31 22.18 15.21
C GLU A 370 -10.51 22.31 16.73
N LYS A 371 -9.86 21.44 17.53
CA LYS A 371 -9.97 21.35 18.99
C LYS A 371 -11.38 21.08 19.51
N LYS A 372 -12.24 20.48 18.67
CA LYS A 372 -13.60 20.04 19.01
C LYS A 372 -13.56 18.60 19.54
N TYR A 373 -12.87 18.37 20.66
CA TYR A 373 -12.51 17.02 21.13
C TYR A 373 -13.73 16.19 21.55
N GLU A 374 -14.70 16.76 22.27
CA GLU A 374 -15.93 16.07 22.67
C GLU A 374 -16.74 15.61 21.46
N LEU A 375 -16.86 16.47 20.45
CA LEU A 375 -17.54 16.12 19.20
C LEU A 375 -16.75 15.04 18.45
N ALA A 376 -15.41 15.14 18.39
CA ALA A 376 -14.58 14.12 17.77
C ALA A 376 -14.76 12.75 18.44
N TYR A 377 -14.79 12.72 19.77
CA TYR A 377 -15.08 11.52 20.57
C TYR A 377 -16.45 10.97 20.24
N LYS A 378 -17.51 11.79 20.33
CA LYS A 378 -18.89 11.38 20.05
C LYS A 378 -19.04 10.79 18.63
N ILE A 379 -18.35 11.35 17.64
CA ILE A 379 -18.39 10.81 16.27
C ILE A 379 -17.64 9.48 16.17
N ALA A 380 -16.50 9.35 16.84
CA ALA A 380 -15.67 8.15 16.81
C ALA A 380 -16.32 6.97 17.55
N SER A 381 -16.81 7.18 18.77
CA SER A 381 -17.35 6.13 19.64
C SER A 381 -18.71 5.61 19.18
N ASN A 382 -19.51 6.43 18.48
CA ASN A 382 -20.77 6.00 17.89
C ASN A 382 -20.56 5.29 16.54
N HIS A 383 -19.81 4.19 16.50
CA HIS A 383 -19.49 3.48 15.23
C HIS A 383 -20.43 2.34 14.86
N ALA A 384 -21.14 1.74 15.83
CA ALA A 384 -22.02 0.57 15.65
C ALA A 384 -21.36 -0.70 15.06
N LEU A 385 -20.04 -0.69 14.87
CA LEU A 385 -19.23 -1.88 14.67
C LEU A 385 -19.17 -2.72 15.96
N ILE A 386 -19.03 -4.04 15.80
CA ILE A 386 -18.98 -5.00 16.92
C ILE A 386 -17.67 -5.80 16.95
N GLU A 387 -16.99 -5.97 15.81
CA GLU A 387 -15.77 -6.77 15.67
C GLU A 387 -14.97 -6.36 14.43
N GLY A 388 -13.79 -6.94 14.24
CA GLY A 388 -12.94 -6.74 13.07
C GLY A 388 -12.02 -5.51 13.15
N SER A 389 -11.26 -5.26 12.08
CA SER A 389 -10.20 -4.24 12.08
C SER A 389 -10.72 -2.82 12.28
N ASP A 390 -11.90 -2.52 11.75
CA ASP A 390 -12.51 -1.20 11.84
C ASP A 390 -13.05 -0.95 13.25
N TYR A 391 -13.63 -1.96 13.90
CA TYR A 391 -14.01 -1.87 15.32
C TYR A 391 -12.78 -1.56 16.18
N ALA A 392 -11.70 -2.32 15.98
CA ALA A 392 -10.46 -2.09 16.68
C ALA A 392 -9.93 -0.66 16.46
N ALA A 393 -9.92 -0.17 15.21
CA ALA A 393 -9.51 1.20 14.92
C ALA A 393 -10.41 2.25 15.62
N ALA A 394 -11.71 1.98 15.72
CA ALA A 394 -12.68 2.85 16.36
C ALA A 394 -12.55 2.91 17.88
N GLU A 395 -12.42 1.76 18.52
CA GLU A 395 -12.13 1.65 19.95
C GLU A 395 -10.79 2.32 20.29
N TRP A 396 -9.73 2.05 19.51
CA TRP A 396 -8.44 2.69 19.73
C TRP A 396 -8.53 4.23 19.61
N MET A 397 -9.19 4.74 18.56
CA MET A 397 -9.31 6.18 18.37
C MET A 397 -10.16 6.84 19.47
N SER A 398 -11.24 6.19 19.90
CA SER A 398 -12.11 6.69 20.97
C SER A 398 -11.36 6.73 22.30
N GLY A 399 -10.63 5.67 22.63
CA GLY A 399 -9.80 5.61 23.84
C GLY A 399 -8.66 6.62 23.83
N TRP A 400 -8.02 6.84 22.68
CA TRP A 400 -6.98 7.86 22.53
C TRP A 400 -7.54 9.28 22.70
N ILE A 401 -8.74 9.56 22.15
CA ILE A 401 -9.36 10.88 22.36
C ILE A 401 -9.69 11.09 23.85
N ALA A 402 -10.27 10.08 24.50
CA ALA A 402 -10.63 10.14 25.90
C ALA A 402 -9.40 10.41 26.80
N LEU A 403 -8.29 9.70 26.57
CA LEU A 403 -7.08 9.88 27.39
C LEU A 403 -6.33 11.18 27.09
N SER A 404 -6.10 11.49 25.82
CA SER A 404 -5.16 12.54 25.43
C SER A 404 -5.79 13.93 25.33
N PHE A 405 -7.12 14.04 25.26
CA PHE A 405 -7.81 15.32 25.09
C PHE A 405 -8.99 15.57 26.03
N LEU A 406 -9.61 14.53 26.60
CA LEU A 406 -10.75 14.68 27.52
C LEU A 406 -10.38 14.43 28.99
N ASP A 407 -9.13 14.06 29.26
CA ASP A 407 -8.63 13.70 30.60
C ASP A 407 -9.53 12.64 31.30
N ASP A 408 -10.09 11.71 30.52
CA ASP A 408 -10.95 10.61 31.01
C ASP A 408 -10.25 9.24 30.85
N PRO A 409 -9.37 8.87 31.79
CA PRO A 409 -8.63 7.62 31.71
C PRO A 409 -9.49 6.38 32.00
N LEU A 410 -10.65 6.53 32.65
CA LEU A 410 -11.57 5.41 32.90
C LEU A 410 -12.24 4.97 31.59
N LEU A 411 -12.81 5.94 30.87
CA LEU A 411 -13.40 5.73 29.55
C LEU A 411 -12.37 5.23 28.54
N SER A 412 -11.16 5.78 28.61
CA SER A 412 -10.05 5.35 27.77
C SER A 412 -9.65 3.89 28.00
N LYS A 413 -9.54 3.49 29.27
CA LYS A 413 -9.20 2.11 29.66
C LYS A 413 -10.22 1.11 29.09
N ASP A 414 -11.53 1.41 29.16
CA ASP A 414 -12.56 0.52 28.62
C ASP A 414 -12.44 0.37 27.09
N HIS A 415 -12.25 1.48 26.37
CA HIS A 415 -12.01 1.44 24.92
C HIS A 415 -10.74 0.69 24.53
N PHE A 416 -9.62 0.91 25.22
CA PHE A 416 -8.39 0.19 24.91
C PHE A 416 -8.46 -1.29 25.29
N GLN A 417 -9.29 -1.67 26.26
CA GLN A 417 -9.56 -3.07 26.58
C GLN A 417 -10.34 -3.75 25.44
N ASN A 418 -11.38 -3.09 24.93
CA ASN A 418 -12.12 -3.54 23.75
C ASN A 418 -11.21 -3.69 22.52
N PHE A 419 -10.35 -2.69 22.28
CA PHE A 419 -9.34 -2.75 21.23
C PHE A 419 -8.42 -3.97 21.39
N TYR A 420 -7.81 -4.13 22.56
CA TYR A 420 -6.87 -5.21 22.85
C TYR A 420 -7.50 -6.60 22.66
N ASN A 421 -8.72 -6.79 23.14
CA ASN A 421 -9.44 -8.07 23.05
C ASN A 421 -9.79 -8.46 21.61
N ASN A 422 -9.85 -7.50 20.68
CA ASN A 422 -10.23 -7.73 19.29
C ASN A 422 -9.04 -7.73 18.30
N VAL A 423 -7.79 -7.71 18.79
CA VAL A 423 -6.59 -7.72 17.93
C VAL A 423 -5.59 -8.80 18.34
N SER A 424 -5.03 -9.48 17.34
CA SER A 424 -4.08 -10.60 17.55
C SER A 424 -2.67 -10.35 17.02
N TYR A 425 -2.53 -9.43 16.05
CA TYR A 425 -1.23 -9.12 15.45
C TYR A 425 -0.33 -8.37 16.43
N PRO A 426 0.97 -8.74 16.55
CA PRO A 426 1.91 -8.15 17.51
C PRO A 426 1.88 -6.64 17.62
N ILE A 427 1.82 -5.94 16.48
CA ILE A 427 1.81 -4.48 16.43
C ILE A 427 0.56 -3.91 17.13
N SER A 428 -0.60 -4.49 16.85
CA SER A 428 -1.88 -4.04 17.39
C SER A 428 -2.04 -4.47 18.85
N THR A 429 -1.69 -5.71 19.19
CA THR A 429 -1.71 -6.23 20.56
C THR A 429 -0.79 -5.40 21.47
N SER A 430 0.44 -5.14 21.02
CA SER A 430 1.39 -4.29 21.74
C SER A 430 0.90 -2.85 21.91
N ARG A 431 0.31 -2.27 20.85
CA ARG A 431 -0.33 -0.94 20.92
C ARG A 431 -1.43 -0.92 21.98
N GLY A 432 -2.30 -1.92 22.00
CA GLY A 432 -3.42 -1.97 22.93
C GLY A 432 -2.96 -2.08 24.37
N ALA A 433 -2.01 -2.98 24.63
CA ALA A 433 -1.40 -3.15 25.93
C ALA A 433 -0.67 -1.87 26.39
N TYR A 434 0.08 -1.20 25.52
CA TYR A 434 0.77 0.05 25.87
C TYR A 434 -0.21 1.16 26.28
N TRP A 435 -1.29 1.34 25.52
CA TRP A 435 -2.28 2.39 25.80
C TRP A 435 -3.16 2.06 27.01
N LEU A 436 -3.47 0.77 27.24
CA LEU A 436 -4.05 0.31 28.51
C LEU A 436 -3.14 0.66 29.69
N ALA A 437 -1.84 0.36 29.57
CA ALA A 437 -0.87 0.67 30.62
C ALA A 437 -0.79 2.18 30.92
N ARG A 438 -0.83 3.02 29.88
CA ARG A 438 -0.92 4.49 30.00
C ARG A 438 -2.21 4.94 30.70
N SER A 439 -3.33 4.28 30.43
CA SER A 439 -4.63 4.59 31.05
C SER A 439 -4.63 4.23 32.54
N TYR A 440 -4.15 3.03 32.91
CA TYR A 440 -3.96 2.64 34.31
C TYR A 440 -2.95 3.54 35.03
N LYS A 441 -1.88 3.96 34.35
CA LYS A 441 -0.92 4.92 34.90
C LYS A 441 -1.59 6.26 35.25
N ALA A 442 -2.45 6.76 34.36
CA ALA A 442 -3.22 7.99 34.59
C ALA A 442 -4.26 7.84 35.73
N LEU A 443 -4.78 6.63 35.95
CA LEU A 443 -5.62 6.29 37.11
C LEU A 443 -4.85 6.14 38.43
N GLY A 444 -3.51 6.15 38.39
CA GLY A 444 -2.68 5.88 39.57
C GLY A 444 -2.53 4.40 39.93
N ASP A 445 -3.09 3.49 39.13
CA ASP A 445 -3.00 2.04 39.32
C ASP A 445 -1.68 1.50 38.76
N LYS A 446 -0.65 1.53 39.62
CA LYS A 446 0.71 1.11 39.26
C LYS A 446 0.82 -0.38 38.93
N GLU A 447 0.03 -1.23 39.58
CA GLU A 447 0.09 -2.68 39.41
C GLU A 447 -0.41 -3.08 38.02
N ASN A 448 -1.63 -2.64 37.66
CA ASN A 448 -2.16 -2.92 36.34
C ASN A 448 -1.37 -2.19 35.24
N SER A 449 -0.90 -0.97 35.50
CA SER A 449 -0.03 -0.25 34.56
C SER A 449 1.22 -1.06 34.22
N LYS A 450 1.93 -1.56 35.24
CA LYS A 450 3.12 -2.40 35.07
C LYS A 450 2.80 -3.67 34.28
N LYS A 451 1.74 -4.40 34.66
CA LYS A 451 1.30 -5.62 33.99
C LYS A 451 1.04 -5.41 32.49
N TRP A 452 0.37 -4.33 32.12
CA TRP A 452 0.07 -4.04 30.73
C TRP A 452 1.29 -3.56 29.94
N PHE A 453 2.22 -2.83 30.57
CA PHE A 453 3.52 -2.57 29.93
C PHE A 453 4.31 -3.87 29.70
N GLU A 454 4.28 -4.83 30.63
CA GLU A 454 4.95 -6.12 30.45
C GLU A 454 4.34 -6.90 29.27
N GLU A 455 3.02 -6.86 29.12
CA GLU A 455 2.32 -7.45 27.98
C GLU A 455 2.74 -6.82 26.64
N ALA A 456 2.85 -5.48 26.59
CA ALA A 456 3.32 -4.78 25.39
C ALA A 456 4.79 -5.12 25.07
N ALA A 457 5.64 -5.17 26.10
CA ALA A 457 7.08 -5.42 25.98
C ALA A 457 7.42 -6.84 25.47
N LYS A 458 6.47 -7.79 25.47
CA LYS A 458 6.63 -9.10 24.81
C LYS A 458 6.91 -8.98 23.30
N TYR A 459 6.52 -7.88 22.66
CA TYR A 459 6.66 -7.67 21.22
C TYR A 459 7.72 -6.60 20.91
N LEU A 460 8.98 -6.91 21.24
CA LEU A 460 10.15 -6.01 21.13
C LEU A 460 10.48 -5.51 19.72
N THR A 461 9.95 -6.12 18.66
CA THR A 461 10.08 -5.65 17.28
C THR A 461 9.09 -4.54 16.91
N THR A 462 8.16 -4.22 17.80
CA THR A 462 7.09 -3.24 17.57
C THR A 462 7.36 -1.93 18.31
N TYR A 463 6.95 -0.81 17.73
CA TYR A 463 7.13 0.54 18.30
C TYR A 463 6.64 0.63 19.75
N TYR A 464 5.40 0.23 20.02
CA TYR A 464 4.83 0.29 21.36
C TYR A 464 5.44 -0.73 22.33
N GLY A 465 5.95 -1.85 21.83
CA GLY A 465 6.63 -2.84 22.67
C GLY A 465 7.99 -2.33 23.12
N GLN A 466 8.69 -1.60 22.26
CA GLN A 466 9.93 -0.90 22.61
C GLN A 466 9.68 0.24 23.59
N LEU A 467 8.61 1.03 23.42
CA LEU A 467 8.25 2.07 24.38
C LEU A 467 7.91 1.48 25.76
N ALA A 468 7.15 0.39 25.81
CA ALA A 468 6.85 -0.30 27.05
C ALA A 468 8.11 -0.88 27.72
N PHE A 469 9.02 -1.44 26.92
CA PHE A 469 10.31 -1.93 27.42
C PHE A 469 11.15 -0.78 28.03
N LEU A 470 11.21 0.38 27.37
CA LEU A 470 11.92 1.56 27.90
C LEU A 470 11.29 2.10 29.19
N GLU A 471 9.96 2.06 29.30
CA GLU A 471 9.24 2.49 30.50
C GLU A 471 9.51 1.58 31.70
N LEU A 472 9.53 0.25 31.49
CA LEU A 472 9.77 -0.72 32.54
C LEU A 472 11.25 -0.81 32.92
N ASN A 473 12.11 -0.97 31.91
CA ASN A 473 13.47 -1.48 32.05
C ASN A 473 14.49 -0.61 31.29
N PRO A 474 14.60 0.70 31.57
CA PRO A 474 15.42 1.64 30.79
C PRO A 474 16.93 1.32 30.74
N ASN A 475 17.40 0.42 31.62
CA ASN A 475 18.80 0.01 31.73
C ASN A 475 19.06 -1.45 31.34
N GLU A 476 18.02 -2.24 31.08
CA GLU A 476 18.21 -3.64 30.69
C GLU A 476 18.64 -3.78 29.24
N LYS A 477 19.17 -4.97 28.91
CA LYS A 477 19.60 -5.29 27.56
C LYS A 477 18.42 -5.79 26.74
N PHE A 478 18.25 -5.20 25.57
CA PHE A 478 17.37 -5.64 24.51
C PHE A 478 17.98 -6.83 23.77
N GLU A 479 17.19 -7.89 23.61
CA GLU A 479 17.55 -9.10 22.87
C GLU A 479 16.33 -9.61 22.10
N LEU A 480 16.55 -10.18 20.92
CA LEU A 480 15.50 -10.79 20.09
C LEU A 480 15.64 -12.30 20.07
N SER A 481 14.52 -12.99 19.88
CA SER A 481 14.49 -14.44 19.69
C SER A 481 15.37 -14.88 18.53
N LYS A 482 16.01 -16.04 18.69
CA LYS A 482 16.76 -16.71 17.62
C LYS A 482 15.80 -17.28 16.57
N ASP A 483 16.27 -17.33 15.33
CA ASP A 483 15.53 -17.96 14.24
C ASP A 483 15.48 -19.49 14.43
N MET A 484 14.42 -20.12 13.91
CA MET A 484 14.28 -21.58 13.88
C MET A 484 15.34 -22.21 12.96
N GLU A 485 15.88 -23.36 13.37
CA GLU A 485 16.73 -24.18 12.51
C GLU A 485 15.88 -25.11 11.64
N VAL A 486 16.24 -25.23 10.36
CA VAL A 486 15.49 -26.03 9.38
C VAL A 486 16.19 -27.36 9.15
N ASP A 487 15.44 -28.46 9.25
CA ASP A 487 15.92 -29.81 8.98
C ASP A 487 16.57 -29.95 7.60
N LYS A 488 17.68 -30.69 7.54
CA LYS A 488 18.48 -30.85 6.32
C LYS A 488 17.72 -31.60 5.22
N LYS A 489 16.99 -32.65 5.57
CA LYS A 489 16.23 -33.46 4.59
C LYS A 489 15.08 -32.64 4.00
N TYR A 490 14.37 -31.86 4.82
CA TYR A 490 13.33 -30.96 4.32
C TYR A 490 13.92 -29.87 3.41
N ARG A 491 15.07 -29.29 3.79
CA ARG A 491 15.79 -28.33 2.95
C ARG A 491 16.14 -28.89 1.57
N GLU A 492 16.67 -30.11 1.49
CA GLU A 492 16.96 -30.76 0.21
C GLU A 492 15.70 -30.96 -0.64
N LYS A 493 14.60 -31.42 -0.02
CA LYS A 493 13.29 -31.55 -0.67
C LYS A 493 12.73 -30.22 -1.17
N PHE A 494 12.90 -29.13 -0.42
CA PHE A 494 12.47 -27.79 -0.82
C PHE A 494 13.21 -27.35 -2.08
N TYR A 495 14.54 -27.44 -2.08
CA TYR A 495 15.37 -26.98 -3.19
C TYR A 495 15.28 -27.87 -4.45
N SER A 496 14.72 -29.09 -4.35
CA SER A 496 14.47 -29.94 -5.53
C SER A 496 13.20 -29.56 -6.31
N LYS A 497 12.34 -28.68 -5.78
CA LYS A 497 11.05 -28.33 -6.39
C LYS A 497 11.19 -27.60 -7.73
N GLU A 498 10.26 -27.87 -8.63
CA GLU A 498 10.18 -27.23 -9.96
C GLU A 498 10.13 -25.71 -9.88
N LEU A 499 9.29 -25.17 -8.98
CA LEU A 499 9.15 -23.73 -8.77
C LEU A 499 10.43 -23.05 -8.28
N VAL A 500 11.29 -23.77 -7.57
CA VAL A 500 12.63 -23.26 -7.18
C VAL A 500 13.53 -23.16 -8.40
N LYS A 501 13.51 -24.15 -9.29
CA LYS A 501 14.25 -24.09 -10.57
C LYS A 501 13.79 -22.92 -11.44
N ILE A 502 12.47 -22.71 -11.56
CA ILE A 502 11.90 -21.56 -12.27
C ILE A 502 12.30 -20.23 -11.63
N THR A 503 12.39 -20.18 -10.30
CA THR A 503 12.84 -18.97 -9.60
C THR A 503 14.28 -18.60 -9.98
N TYR A 504 15.19 -19.57 -9.99
CA TYR A 504 16.56 -19.34 -10.47
C TYR A 504 16.61 -19.01 -11.96
N LEU A 505 15.82 -19.68 -12.81
CA LEU A 505 15.73 -19.36 -14.24
C LEU A 505 15.33 -17.90 -14.48
N LEU A 506 14.32 -17.41 -13.75
CA LEU A 506 13.86 -16.02 -13.89
C LEU A 506 14.93 -15.02 -13.41
N ASP A 507 15.66 -15.37 -12.35
CA ASP A 507 16.79 -14.58 -11.88
C ASP A 507 17.93 -14.52 -12.90
N GLU A 508 18.24 -15.65 -13.53
CA GLU A 508 19.25 -15.79 -14.58
C GLU A 508 18.89 -14.99 -15.86
N LEU A 509 17.59 -14.81 -16.11
CA LEU A 509 17.07 -14.07 -17.25
C LEU A 509 16.82 -12.57 -16.96
N ASP A 510 17.14 -12.07 -15.77
CA ASP A 510 16.82 -10.70 -15.31
C ASP A 510 15.31 -10.39 -15.30
N GLU A 511 14.51 -11.39 -14.93
CA GLU A 511 13.04 -11.35 -14.88
C GLU A 511 12.49 -11.80 -13.52
N ASP A 512 13.29 -11.62 -12.47
CA ASP A 512 13.02 -11.95 -11.08
C ASP A 512 11.73 -11.32 -10.53
N LYS A 513 11.22 -10.22 -11.11
CA LYS A 513 9.92 -9.60 -10.76
C LYS A 513 8.75 -10.56 -10.84
N TYR A 514 8.84 -11.61 -11.66
CA TYR A 514 7.79 -12.64 -11.77
C TYR A 514 7.85 -13.71 -10.67
N THR A 515 8.91 -13.72 -9.84
CA THR A 515 9.09 -14.71 -8.76
C THR A 515 8.21 -14.44 -7.54
N LYS A 516 7.67 -13.22 -7.37
CA LYS A 516 6.90 -12.79 -6.19
C LYS A 516 5.89 -13.83 -5.70
N PHE A 517 5.01 -14.26 -6.59
CA PHE A 517 3.94 -15.18 -6.23
C PHE A 517 4.40 -16.63 -6.13
N ILE A 518 5.51 -16.98 -6.79
CA ILE A 518 6.17 -18.27 -6.65
C ILE A 518 6.76 -18.39 -5.25
N LEU A 519 7.55 -17.40 -4.83
CA LEU A 519 8.18 -17.34 -3.51
C LEU A 519 7.16 -17.31 -2.38
N ARG A 520 6.08 -16.53 -2.52
CA ARG A 520 4.99 -16.52 -1.53
C ARG A 520 4.26 -17.86 -1.44
N HIS A 521 4.07 -18.54 -2.56
CA HIS A 521 3.47 -19.85 -2.56
C HIS A 521 4.38 -20.87 -1.86
N LEU A 522 5.67 -20.91 -2.23
CA LEU A 522 6.68 -21.75 -1.59
C LEU A 522 6.77 -21.51 -0.08
N ALA A 523 6.67 -20.26 0.36
CA ALA A 523 6.70 -19.89 1.78
C ALA A 523 5.54 -20.51 2.58
N ASN A 524 4.38 -20.76 1.96
CA ASN A 524 3.17 -21.21 2.64
C ASN A 524 2.96 -22.73 2.61
N GLU A 525 3.81 -23.51 1.92
CA GLU A 525 3.56 -24.94 1.70
C GLU A 525 3.72 -25.80 2.97
N ASN A 526 4.74 -25.58 3.79
CA ASN A 526 4.95 -26.33 5.03
C ASN A 526 5.70 -25.47 6.05
N ILE A 527 4.94 -24.57 6.66
CA ILE A 527 5.44 -23.55 7.59
C ILE A 527 6.13 -24.20 8.79
N GLU A 528 5.56 -25.29 9.31
CA GLU A 528 6.07 -26.02 10.48
C GLU A 528 7.49 -26.55 10.26
N ASN A 529 7.79 -27.04 9.06
CA ASN A 529 9.14 -27.50 8.70
C ASN A 529 10.06 -26.38 8.19
N GLY A 530 9.63 -25.12 8.22
CA GLY A 530 10.47 -23.97 7.87
C GLY A 530 10.42 -23.53 6.41
N SER A 531 9.32 -23.76 5.68
CA SER A 531 9.16 -23.28 4.30
C SER A 531 9.33 -21.77 4.15
N GLU A 532 8.86 -20.98 5.12
CA GLU A 532 9.02 -19.52 5.16
C GLU A 532 10.49 -19.09 5.19
N ILE A 533 11.31 -19.82 5.96
CA ILE A 533 12.75 -19.57 6.09
C ILE A 533 13.45 -19.89 4.77
N LEU A 534 13.18 -21.06 4.19
CA LEU A 534 13.81 -21.48 2.94
C LEU A 534 13.37 -20.62 1.75
N ALA A 535 12.12 -20.17 1.71
CA ALA A 535 11.65 -19.24 0.69
C ALA A 535 12.26 -17.83 0.86
N SER A 536 12.46 -17.36 2.10
CA SER A 536 13.16 -16.11 2.38
C SER A 536 14.65 -16.19 2.02
N GLU A 537 15.27 -17.35 2.27
CA GLU A 537 16.65 -17.64 1.87
C GLU A 537 16.78 -17.69 0.35
N LEU A 538 15.88 -18.39 -0.35
CA LEU A 538 15.83 -18.42 -1.80
C LEU A 538 15.66 -17.00 -2.39
N SER A 539 14.76 -16.20 -1.82
CA SER A 539 14.56 -14.79 -2.21
C SER A 539 15.85 -13.99 -2.04
N THR A 540 16.55 -14.18 -0.93
CA THR A 540 17.85 -13.53 -0.66
C THR A 540 18.93 -13.97 -1.66
N ASN A 541 18.97 -15.26 -2.00
CA ASN A 541 19.95 -15.83 -2.93
C ASN A 541 19.83 -15.25 -4.35
N ILE A 542 18.62 -14.87 -4.77
CA ILE A 542 18.36 -14.21 -6.05
C ILE A 542 18.39 -12.66 -5.94
N GLY A 543 18.86 -12.11 -4.82
CA GLY A 543 18.94 -10.65 -4.60
C GLY A 543 17.59 -9.96 -4.34
N ARG A 544 16.51 -10.72 -4.11
CA ARG A 544 15.15 -10.22 -3.83
C ARG A 544 14.87 -10.11 -2.34
N PHE A 545 15.59 -9.19 -1.71
CA PHE A 545 15.43 -8.86 -0.29
C PHE A 545 14.01 -8.39 0.05
N ASP A 546 13.34 -7.68 -0.86
CA ASP A 546 11.96 -7.22 -0.71
C ASP A 546 10.99 -8.39 -0.53
N PHE A 547 11.19 -9.49 -1.26
CA PHE A 547 10.38 -10.69 -1.10
C PHE A 547 10.73 -11.46 0.17
N ALA A 548 12.01 -11.52 0.57
CA ALA A 548 12.40 -12.09 1.85
C ALA A 548 11.75 -11.35 3.04
N ILE A 549 11.77 -10.00 3.00
CA ILE A 549 11.12 -9.15 4.01
C ILE A 549 9.61 -9.39 4.00
N GLN A 550 8.96 -9.44 2.83
CA GLN A 550 7.51 -9.68 2.75
C GLN A 550 7.11 -11.02 3.36
N ILE A 551 7.87 -12.09 3.11
CA ILE A 551 7.62 -13.41 3.72
C ILE A 551 7.81 -13.33 5.24
N ALA A 552 8.94 -12.80 5.71
CA ALA A 552 9.23 -12.69 7.14
C ALA A 552 8.24 -11.79 7.89
N LYS A 553 7.72 -10.74 7.23
CA LYS A 553 6.69 -9.84 7.78
C LYS A 553 5.35 -10.56 7.94
N ILE A 554 4.93 -11.35 6.96
CA ILE A 554 3.71 -12.18 7.08
C ILE A 554 3.87 -13.18 8.23
N ALA A 555 5.01 -13.86 8.32
CA ALA A 555 5.32 -14.76 9.44
C ALA A 555 5.24 -14.04 10.79
N SER A 556 5.74 -12.79 10.87
CA SER A 556 5.71 -12.01 12.11
C SER A 556 4.30 -11.65 12.57
N TYR A 557 3.33 -11.50 11.66
CA TYR A 557 1.93 -11.28 12.05
C TYR A 557 1.34 -12.48 12.79
N GLU A 558 1.82 -13.67 12.44
CA GLU A 558 1.51 -14.94 13.09
C GLU A 558 2.50 -15.30 14.22
N LYS A 559 3.22 -14.29 14.75
CA LYS A 559 4.18 -14.42 15.88
C LYS A 559 5.36 -15.35 15.60
N ARG A 560 5.70 -15.59 14.33
CA ARG A 560 6.91 -16.29 13.90
C ARG A 560 7.94 -15.27 13.41
N PHE A 561 9.03 -15.10 14.15
CA PHE A 561 10.00 -14.04 13.89
C PHE A 561 11.24 -14.59 13.17
N HIS A 562 11.36 -14.28 11.88
CA HIS A 562 12.52 -14.63 11.03
C HIS A 562 13.43 -13.41 10.85
N ASN A 563 14.08 -12.97 11.93
CA ASN A 563 14.70 -11.65 12.02
C ASN A 563 15.86 -11.47 11.04
N LYS A 564 16.64 -12.52 10.77
CA LYS A 564 17.74 -12.47 9.78
C LYS A 564 17.27 -12.04 8.38
N PHE A 565 16.08 -12.47 7.96
CA PHE A 565 15.54 -12.17 6.64
C PHE A 565 14.67 -10.90 6.64
N ASN A 566 14.07 -10.57 7.78
CA ASN A 566 13.27 -9.37 7.95
C ASN A 566 14.12 -8.08 8.01
N TYR A 567 15.41 -8.20 8.35
CA TYR A 567 16.33 -7.08 8.50
C TYR A 567 17.64 -7.28 7.70
N PRO A 568 17.60 -7.17 6.35
CA PRO A 568 18.79 -7.27 5.50
C PRO A 568 19.83 -6.20 5.83
N ILE A 569 21.11 -6.54 5.67
CA ILE A 569 22.24 -5.65 5.94
C ILE A 569 22.96 -5.34 4.63
N ILE A 570 23.17 -4.05 4.37
CA ILE A 570 23.99 -3.54 3.26
C ILE A 570 24.97 -2.49 3.76
N SER A 571 25.98 -2.15 2.96
CA SER A 571 26.94 -1.10 3.32
C SER A 571 26.26 0.29 3.33
N THR A 572 26.59 1.12 4.31
CA THR A 572 26.11 2.51 4.39
C THR A 572 27.30 3.47 4.59
N PRO A 573 27.23 4.70 4.07
CA PRO A 573 28.29 5.69 4.23
C PRO A 573 28.40 6.15 5.69
N LYS A 574 29.63 6.45 6.14
CA LYS A 574 29.89 7.08 7.45
C LYS A 574 30.01 8.60 7.36
N ASN A 575 30.54 9.09 6.25
CA ASN A 575 30.73 10.51 5.97
C ASN A 575 30.56 10.73 4.46
N ILE A 576 29.96 11.86 4.08
CA ILE A 576 29.87 12.29 2.68
C ILE A 576 30.26 13.77 2.63
N ASN A 577 31.40 14.06 2.01
CA ASN A 577 31.90 15.42 1.79
C ASN A 577 31.90 16.30 3.06
N GLY A 578 32.41 15.73 4.16
CA GLY A 578 32.56 16.40 5.46
C GLY A 578 31.32 16.30 6.36
N ARG A 579 30.15 15.90 5.83
CA ARG A 579 28.96 15.66 6.64
C ARG A 579 28.99 14.26 7.26
N LYS A 580 29.01 14.20 8.59
CA LYS A 580 28.78 12.96 9.35
C LYS A 580 27.39 12.42 9.04
N ILE A 581 27.30 11.13 8.74
CA ILE A 581 26.05 10.42 8.46
C ILE A 581 25.59 9.69 9.74
N PRO A 582 24.27 9.59 10.00
CA PRO A 582 23.73 8.78 11.09
C PRO A 582 24.25 7.34 11.08
N GLU A 583 24.12 6.66 12.22
CA GLU A 583 24.48 5.24 12.36
C GLU A 583 23.87 4.36 11.25
N SER A 584 24.61 3.33 10.81
CA SER A 584 24.14 2.41 9.77
C SER A 584 22.76 1.82 10.07
N ALA A 585 22.48 1.49 11.33
CA ALA A 585 21.17 0.98 11.75
C ALA A 585 20.02 1.94 11.37
N PHE A 586 20.24 3.25 11.49
CA PHE A 586 19.23 4.25 11.17
C PHE A 586 19.01 4.37 9.66
N ILE A 587 20.08 4.36 8.87
CA ILE A 587 20.00 4.38 7.40
C ILE A 587 19.30 3.12 6.88
N LEU A 588 19.64 1.94 7.41
CA LEU A 588 18.98 0.68 7.05
C LEU A 588 17.49 0.68 7.43
N SER A 589 17.12 1.32 8.55
CA SER A 589 15.72 1.48 8.96
C SER A 589 14.89 2.27 7.97
N ILE A 590 15.47 3.32 7.39
CA ILE A 590 14.84 4.13 6.33
C ILE A 590 14.74 3.32 5.04
N ILE A 591 15.83 2.68 4.60
CA ILE A 591 15.83 1.85 3.38
C ILE A 591 14.76 0.76 3.46
N ARG A 592 14.69 0.08 4.60
CA ARG A 592 13.67 -0.95 4.84
C ARG A 592 12.26 -0.40 4.65
N GLN A 593 11.99 0.79 5.18
CA GLN A 593 10.67 1.39 5.13
C GLN A 593 10.35 2.02 3.76
N GLU A 594 11.35 2.50 3.03
CA GLU A 594 11.18 3.15 1.73
C GLU A 594 11.00 2.16 0.58
N SER A 595 11.83 1.12 0.50
CA SER A 595 11.83 0.20 -0.64
C SER A 595 11.76 -1.27 -0.29
N GLU A 596 11.77 -1.62 1.00
CA GLU A 596 12.01 -3.00 1.45
C GLU A 596 13.26 -3.60 0.77
N PHE A 597 14.29 -2.79 0.51
CA PHE A 597 15.52 -3.17 -0.21
C PHE A 597 15.34 -3.54 -1.70
N ASP A 598 14.22 -3.21 -2.35
CA ASP A 598 14.12 -3.25 -3.82
C ASP A 598 15.02 -2.16 -4.44
N LEU A 599 16.10 -2.59 -5.09
CA LEU A 599 17.09 -1.74 -5.74
C LEU A 599 16.48 -0.91 -6.88
N SER A 600 15.48 -1.47 -7.54
CA SER A 600 14.82 -0.92 -8.72
C SER A 600 13.52 -0.16 -8.42
N ALA A 601 13.22 0.03 -7.12
CA ALA A 601 11.93 0.57 -6.66
C ALA A 601 11.58 1.91 -7.33
N ASN A 602 10.37 1.98 -7.88
CA ASN A 602 9.80 3.20 -8.45
C ASN A 602 8.39 3.40 -7.89
N SER A 603 8.18 4.46 -7.13
CA SER A 603 6.83 4.78 -6.64
C SER A 603 5.97 5.40 -7.74
N HIS A 604 4.65 5.34 -7.56
CA HIS A 604 3.70 6.00 -8.43
C HIS A 604 3.92 7.53 -8.51
N ALA A 605 4.34 8.16 -7.40
CA ALA A 605 4.69 9.58 -7.34
C ALA A 605 6.03 9.90 -8.03
N GLY A 606 6.81 8.89 -8.40
CA GLY A 606 8.08 9.04 -9.11
C GLY A 606 9.33 9.02 -8.24
N ALA A 607 9.22 8.59 -6.97
CA ALA A 607 10.36 8.36 -6.09
C ALA A 607 11.16 7.11 -6.53
N LYS A 608 12.48 7.11 -6.30
CA LYS A 608 13.41 6.16 -6.95
C LYS A 608 14.42 5.53 -6.01
N GLY A 609 14.66 4.23 -6.20
CA GLY A 609 15.71 3.43 -5.58
C GLY A 609 15.51 3.14 -4.09
N LEU A 610 16.56 2.67 -3.43
CA LEU A 610 16.54 2.17 -2.05
C LEU A 610 16.00 3.15 -1.01
N MET A 611 16.34 4.42 -1.12
CA MET A 611 15.90 5.47 -0.20
C MET A 611 14.79 6.35 -0.80
N GLN A 612 14.15 5.89 -1.88
CA GLN A 612 13.01 6.53 -2.55
C GLN A 612 13.14 8.05 -2.70
N LEU A 613 14.22 8.51 -3.34
CA LEU A 613 14.40 9.93 -3.58
C LEU A 613 13.56 10.41 -4.75
N MET A 614 12.85 11.51 -4.54
CA MET A 614 12.25 12.27 -5.64
C MET A 614 13.35 12.86 -6.53
N PRO A 615 13.24 12.80 -7.88
CA PRO A 615 14.28 13.30 -8.77
C PRO A 615 14.69 14.75 -8.53
N TYR A 616 13.72 15.61 -8.16
CA TYR A 616 13.97 17.00 -7.80
C TYR A 616 14.80 17.12 -6.51
N THR A 617 14.40 16.41 -5.45
CA THR A 617 15.14 16.34 -4.19
C THR A 617 16.55 15.80 -4.41
N ALA A 618 16.70 14.69 -5.15
CA ALA A 618 18.00 14.11 -5.48
C ALA A 618 18.93 15.11 -6.20
N LYS A 619 18.39 15.94 -7.12
CA LYS A 619 19.18 16.98 -7.80
C LYS A 619 19.68 18.06 -6.84
N LEU A 620 18.82 18.52 -5.92
CA LEU A 620 19.21 19.51 -4.91
C LEU A 620 20.25 18.94 -3.95
N VAL A 621 20.02 17.72 -3.47
CA VAL A 621 20.89 17.03 -2.53
C VAL A 621 22.24 16.69 -3.17
N ALA A 622 22.27 16.24 -4.42
CA ALA A 622 23.52 16.00 -5.14
C ALA A 622 24.38 17.27 -5.24
N LYS A 623 23.75 18.42 -5.52
CA LYS A 623 24.44 19.72 -5.52
C LYS A 623 25.01 20.07 -4.14
N GLN A 624 24.23 19.91 -3.07
CA GLN A 624 24.68 20.18 -1.69
C GLN A 624 25.80 19.24 -1.26
N ALA A 625 25.65 17.96 -1.61
CA ALA A 625 26.62 16.91 -1.36
C ALA A 625 27.81 16.97 -2.32
N LYS A 626 27.92 17.95 -3.24
CA LYS A 626 29.01 18.05 -4.24
C LYS A 626 29.22 16.77 -5.06
N LEU A 627 28.13 16.07 -5.39
CA LEU A 627 28.11 14.89 -6.25
C LEU A 627 27.47 15.22 -7.61
N PRO A 628 27.93 14.62 -8.72
CA PRO A 628 27.28 14.79 -10.01
C PRO A 628 25.86 14.22 -9.97
N TYR A 629 24.90 14.95 -10.55
CA TYR A 629 23.51 14.48 -10.66
C TYR A 629 23.30 13.64 -11.92
N VAL A 630 22.92 12.36 -11.76
CA VAL A 630 22.53 11.48 -12.87
C VAL A 630 21.24 10.75 -12.49
N LYS A 631 20.13 11.06 -13.18
CA LYS A 631 18.80 10.54 -12.82
C LYS A 631 18.70 9.01 -12.91
N SER A 632 19.32 8.38 -13.90
CA SER A 632 19.29 6.92 -14.10
C SER A 632 20.00 6.17 -12.96
N ARG A 633 21.10 6.72 -12.45
CA ARG A 633 21.85 6.16 -11.31
C ARG A 633 21.03 6.04 -10.04
N LEU A 634 19.91 6.76 -9.91
CA LEU A 634 19.01 6.58 -8.76
C LEU A 634 18.42 5.18 -8.64
N THR A 635 18.32 4.41 -9.74
CA THR A 635 17.80 3.04 -9.75
C THR A 635 18.82 2.01 -10.24
N THR A 636 19.89 2.43 -10.93
CA THR A 636 20.93 1.52 -11.44
C THR A 636 22.17 1.45 -10.55
N ASP A 637 22.31 2.38 -9.60
CA ASP A 637 23.47 2.49 -8.71
C ASP A 637 22.98 2.64 -7.25
N PRO A 638 22.89 1.52 -6.51
CA PRO A 638 22.43 1.52 -5.13
C PRO A 638 23.26 2.43 -4.21
N GLU A 639 24.58 2.44 -4.36
CA GLU A 639 25.48 3.25 -3.53
C GLU A 639 25.24 4.74 -3.75
N TYR A 640 25.05 5.17 -5.00
CA TYR A 640 24.68 6.54 -5.32
C TYR A 640 23.36 6.95 -4.68
N ASN A 641 22.34 6.09 -4.73
CA ASN A 641 21.04 6.37 -4.10
C ASN A 641 21.17 6.48 -2.57
N ILE A 642 21.88 5.54 -1.94
CA ILE A 642 22.12 5.53 -0.48
C ILE A 642 22.90 6.78 -0.07
N ASN A 643 23.93 7.18 -0.81
CA ASN A 643 24.72 8.36 -0.50
C ASN A 643 23.87 9.63 -0.50
N LEU A 644 23.06 9.84 -1.54
CA LEU A 644 22.17 10.99 -1.58
C LEU A 644 21.10 10.95 -0.47
N GLY A 645 20.46 9.80 -0.26
CA GLY A 645 19.41 9.68 0.75
C GLY A 645 19.95 9.88 2.16
N SER A 646 21.11 9.30 2.45
CA SER A 646 21.85 9.46 3.71
C SER A 646 22.25 10.91 3.96
N TYR A 647 22.74 11.61 2.92
CA TYR A 647 23.07 13.03 3.05
C TYR A 647 21.84 13.89 3.32
N TYR A 648 20.70 13.57 2.68
CA TYR A 648 19.45 14.28 2.87
C TYR A 648 18.89 14.12 4.28
N ILE A 649 18.76 12.87 4.78
CA ILE A 649 18.26 12.65 6.15
C ILE A 649 19.20 13.22 7.21
N ALA A 650 20.52 13.14 6.99
CA ALA A 650 21.48 13.79 7.89
C ALA A 650 21.25 15.30 7.99
N GLY A 651 20.91 15.95 6.86
CA GLY A 651 20.53 17.37 6.85
C GLY A 651 19.25 17.64 7.65
N LEU A 652 18.22 16.79 7.50
CA LEU A 652 16.98 16.93 8.25
C LEU A 652 17.19 16.73 9.76
N ILE A 653 18.07 15.81 10.18
CA ILE A 653 18.40 15.64 11.60
C ILE A 653 19.04 16.91 12.17
N LEU A 654 19.92 17.57 11.39
CA LEU A 654 20.50 18.87 11.78
C LEU A 654 19.43 19.98 11.83
N ASP A 655 18.54 20.04 10.85
CA ASP A 655 17.46 21.05 10.78
C ASP A 655 16.46 20.95 11.96
N TYR A 656 16.41 19.79 12.62
CA TYR A 656 15.55 19.52 13.79
C TYR A 656 16.35 19.23 15.06
N ASP A 657 17.60 19.69 15.15
CA ASP A 657 18.43 19.64 16.36
C ASP A 657 18.56 18.23 16.97
N GLY A 658 18.57 17.18 16.15
CA GLY A 658 18.66 15.80 16.63
C GLY A 658 17.32 15.10 16.92
N ALA A 659 16.18 15.76 16.73
CA ALA A 659 14.86 15.15 16.94
C ALA A 659 14.48 14.18 15.79
N TYR A 660 14.75 12.89 15.99
CA TYR A 660 14.51 11.85 14.99
C TYR A 660 13.05 11.79 14.51
N PRO A 661 12.01 11.88 15.37
CA PRO A 661 10.62 11.87 14.91
C PRO A 661 10.31 12.97 13.88
N PHE A 662 10.88 14.16 14.04
CA PHE A 662 10.70 15.26 13.09
C PHE A 662 11.46 15.04 11.79
N ALA A 663 12.72 14.61 11.87
CA ALA A 663 13.53 14.35 10.69
C ALA A 663 12.92 13.25 9.82
N ILE A 664 12.44 12.16 10.43
CA ILE A 664 11.77 11.04 9.76
C ILE A 664 10.45 11.52 9.13
N ALA A 665 9.62 12.25 9.87
CA ALA A 665 8.38 12.80 9.34
C ALA A 665 8.64 13.77 8.17
N ALA A 666 9.73 14.55 8.24
CA ALA A 666 10.11 15.50 7.19
C ALA A 666 10.68 14.80 5.96
N TYR A 667 11.33 13.65 6.13
CA TYR A 667 11.80 12.84 5.01
C TYR A 667 10.61 12.35 4.17
N ASN A 668 9.58 11.79 4.82
CA ASN A 668 8.40 11.25 4.15
C ASN A 668 7.42 12.34 3.67
N ALA A 669 7.09 13.33 4.51
CA ALA A 669 6.04 14.31 4.23
C ALA A 669 6.57 15.68 3.78
N GLY A 670 7.88 15.91 3.84
CA GLY A 670 8.51 17.19 3.55
C GLY A 670 8.60 18.13 4.76
N PRO A 671 9.67 18.93 4.89
CA PRO A 671 9.92 19.75 6.08
C PRO A 671 8.86 20.84 6.32
N ASN A 672 8.26 21.39 5.27
CA ASN A 672 7.20 22.40 5.42
C ASN A 672 5.95 21.85 6.12
N ARG A 673 5.62 20.58 5.92
CA ARG A 673 4.48 19.94 6.63
C ARG A 673 4.78 19.73 8.09
N VAL A 674 6.00 19.28 8.42
CA VAL A 674 6.42 19.12 9.81
C VAL A 674 6.46 20.47 10.53
N LYS A 675 6.97 21.54 9.91
CA LYS A 675 6.89 22.91 10.44
C LYS A 675 5.45 23.32 10.76
N TYR A 676 4.52 23.02 9.85
CA TYR A 676 3.09 23.26 10.07
C TYR A 676 2.55 22.43 11.24
N TRP A 677 2.82 21.12 11.30
CA TRP A 677 2.39 20.24 12.40
C TRP A 677 2.95 20.67 13.75
N LYS A 678 4.24 21.04 13.84
CA LYS A 678 4.83 21.61 15.07
C LYS A 678 4.07 22.86 15.54
N LYS A 679 3.61 23.69 14.61
CA LYS A 679 2.82 24.90 14.94
C LYS A 679 1.43 24.57 15.49
N ILE A 680 0.73 23.59 14.89
CA ILE A 680 -0.68 23.31 15.24
C ILE A 680 -0.85 22.25 16.33
N ASN A 681 0.09 21.32 16.47
CA ASN A 681 0.02 20.19 17.41
C ASN A 681 0.83 20.40 18.70
N LYS A 682 1.37 21.60 18.91
CA LYS A 682 2.41 21.89 19.91
C LYS A 682 3.77 21.23 19.59
N ASP A 683 4.79 21.57 20.38
CA ASP A 683 6.18 21.13 20.17
C ASP A 683 6.68 20.22 21.32
N PRO A 684 6.90 18.91 21.09
CA PRO A 684 7.46 18.01 22.09
C PRO A 684 8.89 18.35 22.54
N GLN A 685 9.74 18.98 21.70
CA GLN A 685 11.06 19.46 22.15
C GLN A 685 10.96 20.53 23.23
N LYS A 686 9.83 21.25 23.27
CA LYS A 686 9.51 22.25 24.30
C LYS A 686 8.68 21.68 25.45
N LYS A 687 8.55 20.35 25.53
CA LYS A 687 7.75 19.63 26.55
C LYS A 687 6.27 20.07 26.60
N GLN A 688 5.73 20.58 25.50
CA GLN A 688 4.33 21.02 25.42
C GLN A 688 3.35 19.86 25.19
N ILE A 689 3.87 18.73 24.73
CA ILE A 689 3.16 17.48 24.44
C ILE A 689 4.18 16.33 24.46
N ASP A 690 3.74 15.11 24.75
CA ASP A 690 4.55 13.91 24.61
C ASP A 690 4.80 13.56 23.13
N TYR A 691 5.95 12.95 22.82
CA TYR A 691 6.28 12.55 21.45
C TYR A 691 5.31 11.48 20.91
N VAL A 692 4.83 10.57 21.77
CA VAL A 692 3.87 9.53 21.35
C VAL A 692 2.58 10.16 20.85
N ASP A 693 2.04 11.12 21.62
CA ASP A 693 0.82 11.87 21.25
C ASP A 693 1.05 12.77 20.03
N TRP A 694 2.21 13.43 19.91
CA TRP A 694 2.55 14.24 18.74
C TRP A 694 2.61 13.40 17.45
N ILE A 695 3.21 12.21 17.52
CA ILE A 695 3.26 11.28 16.38
C ILE A 695 1.83 10.85 16.02
N GLU A 696 0.97 10.53 16.98
CA GLU A 696 -0.42 10.16 16.70
C GLU A 696 -1.25 11.30 16.10
N LEU A 697 -0.88 12.55 16.37
CA LEU A 697 -1.45 13.77 15.80
C LEU A 697 -0.93 14.12 14.40
N ILE A 698 -0.03 13.37 13.78
CA ILE A 698 0.36 13.65 12.39
C ILE A 698 -0.83 13.35 11.44
N LYS A 699 -1.15 14.28 10.55
CA LYS A 699 -2.40 14.22 9.76
C LYS A 699 -2.48 13.03 8.83
N PHE A 700 -1.34 12.63 8.28
CA PHE A 700 -1.27 11.58 7.29
C PHE A 700 -1.02 10.24 7.97
N ARG A 701 -1.98 9.32 7.82
CA ARG A 701 -1.86 7.94 8.32
C ARG A 701 -0.58 7.27 7.82
N GLU A 702 -0.23 7.51 6.55
CA GLU A 702 1.02 7.02 5.96
C GLU A 702 2.25 7.52 6.72
N THR A 703 2.37 8.84 6.94
CA THR A 703 3.51 9.42 7.66
C THR A 703 3.57 8.98 9.12
N ARG A 704 2.42 8.85 9.80
CA ARG A 704 2.36 8.29 11.17
C ARG A 704 2.96 6.92 11.26
N ASN A 705 2.46 6.02 10.41
CA ASN A 705 2.95 4.66 10.34
C ASN A 705 4.44 4.66 9.97
N TYR A 706 4.84 5.45 8.97
CA TYR A 706 6.23 5.57 8.55
C TYR A 706 7.17 5.94 9.70
N VAL A 707 6.81 6.96 10.51
CA VAL A 707 7.60 7.38 11.66
C VAL A 707 7.74 6.24 12.67
N GLN A 708 6.63 5.62 13.07
CA GLN A 708 6.64 4.49 14.00
C GLN A 708 7.49 3.31 13.48
N ARG A 709 7.40 2.99 12.19
CA ARG A 709 8.16 1.91 11.55
C ARG A 709 9.66 2.19 11.48
N VAL A 710 10.08 3.40 11.16
CA VAL A 710 11.51 3.72 11.13
C VAL A 710 12.09 3.68 12.54
N LEU A 711 11.36 4.19 13.53
CA LEU A 711 11.81 4.20 14.93
C LEU A 711 11.93 2.79 15.51
N GLU A 712 10.93 1.91 15.31
CA GLU A 712 11.01 0.52 15.80
C GLU A 712 12.14 -0.28 15.10
N ASN A 713 12.33 -0.06 13.79
CA ASN A 713 13.39 -0.72 13.03
C ASN A 713 14.79 -0.34 13.52
N TYR A 714 14.96 0.87 14.06
CA TYR A 714 16.28 1.38 14.44
C TYR A 714 16.93 0.53 15.54
N ASN A 715 16.22 0.26 16.64
CA ASN A 715 16.76 -0.58 17.71
C ASN A 715 16.92 -2.04 17.26
N VAL A 716 16.03 -2.55 16.40
CA VAL A 716 16.18 -3.90 15.84
C VAL A 716 17.45 -3.99 14.99
N TYR A 717 17.69 -3.04 14.09
CA TYR A 717 18.91 -3.02 13.29
C TYR A 717 20.18 -2.86 14.14
N ARG A 718 20.14 -2.07 15.23
CA ARG A 718 21.26 -2.00 16.17
C ARG A 718 21.59 -3.38 16.74
N TYR A 719 20.59 -4.15 17.15
CA TYR A 719 20.78 -5.52 17.64
C TYR A 719 21.31 -6.45 16.54
N ILE A 720 20.73 -6.40 15.33
CA ILE A 720 21.13 -7.23 14.20
C ILE A 720 22.58 -6.98 13.77
N LEU A 721 23.04 -5.73 13.82
CA LEU A 721 24.42 -5.35 13.50
C LEU A 721 25.41 -5.75 14.61
N GLU A 722 25.04 -5.59 15.88
CA GLU A 722 25.90 -5.94 17.02
C GLU A 722 25.99 -7.44 17.29
N GLN A 723 24.95 -8.22 16.92
CA GLN A 723 24.85 -9.67 17.15
C GLN A 723 25.00 -10.09 18.61
N ARG A 724 24.60 -9.21 19.54
CA ARG A 724 24.60 -9.43 20.99
C ARG A 724 23.54 -8.55 21.64
N PRO A 725 23.13 -8.85 22.89
CA PRO A 725 22.20 -7.99 23.62
C PRO A 725 22.74 -6.55 23.76
N ILE A 726 21.91 -5.56 23.44
CA ILE A 726 22.28 -4.12 23.42
C ILE A 726 21.47 -3.31 24.42
N LYS A 727 21.97 -2.15 24.84
CA LYS A 727 21.10 -1.16 25.50
C LYS A 727 20.19 -0.49 24.47
N MET A 728 18.88 -0.49 24.71
CA MET A 728 17.93 0.17 23.82
C MET A 728 18.16 1.69 23.84
N LYS A 729 18.05 2.31 22.66
CA LYS A 729 18.16 3.75 22.51
C LYS A 729 16.78 4.37 22.55
N ASP A 730 16.64 5.38 23.40
CA ASP A 730 15.46 6.21 23.47
C ASP A 730 15.51 7.26 22.35
N PHE A 731 14.72 7.03 21.32
CA PHE A 731 14.69 7.85 20.12
C PHE A 731 13.88 9.16 20.27
N PHE A 732 13.38 9.46 21.48
CA PHE A 732 12.80 10.76 21.81
C PHE A 732 13.78 11.72 22.47
N LYS A 733 14.98 11.25 22.80
CA LYS A 733 16.07 12.13 23.20
C LYS A 733 16.68 12.75 21.96
N ASP A 734 16.81 14.07 21.99
CA ASP A 734 17.44 14.83 20.92
C ASP A 734 18.92 14.43 20.85
N GLU A 735 19.32 13.86 19.72
CA GLU A 735 20.68 13.42 19.47
C GLU A 735 21.24 14.09 18.22
N PRO A 736 21.84 15.29 18.37
CA PRO A 736 22.45 15.97 17.24
C PRO A 736 23.62 15.13 16.69
N LEU A 737 23.89 15.28 15.40
CA LEU A 737 24.99 14.53 14.77
C LEU A 737 26.37 15.00 15.26
N PHE A 738 26.46 16.18 15.86
CA PHE A 738 27.68 16.83 16.34
C PHE A 738 27.58 17.23 17.80
#